data_AF-A0AA38HDE6-F1
#
_entry.id   AF-A0AA38HDE6-F1
#
_cell.length_a   1.000
_cell.length_b   1.000
_cell.length_c   1.000
_cell.angle_alpha   90.00
_cell.angle_beta   90.00
_cell.angle_gamma   90.00
#
_symmetry.space_group_name_H-M   'P 1'
#
loop_
_entity.id
_entity.type
_entity.pdbx_description
1 polymer ?
#
loop_
_entity_poly.entity_id
_entity_poly.type
_entity_poly.pdbx_seq_one_letter_code
_entity_poly.pdbx_strand_id
1 'polypeptide(L)'
;MSSKSAKWLSASLPVQLVLLASATTILAGLGPIKTILHPLLPTWSPSHLSTLLLSLSLTLFALFLLSSSILRTPLRFVWNCFFKPFFHSTPSEQRDRLDTFYSGQADVYDSTRAHLLKGRETMLQLLAAHLKAQPGPSLVGGMARPKIWVDIGGGTGWNIEKMDEYLPISYFDKVYLIDLCEPLLDVARARFAAKGWKNVHVLCQDASRFVLPEWESGELDPRGSLTAITLSYSLSMIPPFYQLLDRCDQVLDPQRGLLGVVDFYTSRDLGVKERAIGTASKRVSWLSKWFWECWFELDNVHLHGSRRDYLEYKMGTIKLYNGRNNFLSSYFVQIPYYIFLGCSRDRDASAAAKAFEVDAGNKLGKGQGGLLTPSSPFTTSPWADAGARMAAVPEEFSLGPSAAEEKGWTQSIRDVGAPLSPFHYQLRKGWRVPYLEEKIHEQFRTHIYGWTWEDPDVDVKKLGINKNDHVLAITSAGDNVLHYALAAQCERIHAVDMNPCQGHILELKLAAIQTLEYNDFWMMFGEGRHPDFERLLTTKLSPFLSSHAYAYWKTHANQFSRNFYYRGYSGWALRLAHAAFFVAGVRGDVKRMCQASSVAEQQRIWEKKLRPIFLNKIMVKGFLGNSFFNWHALGVPKNQMNCFLNDGTVEDFITATLDPLPSMARLKDDNYFFFLCLNGRYSRASCPAYLKPEGFRVLQNAKVNGAFKLHTDTILNVLRGLPDESLTKVIVMDSMDWFDPIPASQPLPSPTSTPLDALSPTPEESLVHLQSELDYEILEIRRVLRVGGHAVWRSAAKRPWYIQRYQLAGFKVEPIDIRENGAGICKVNMYASFWRAEKLV
;
A
#
# COMPACT_ATOMS: atom_id res chain seq x y z
N MET A 1 -14.03 -21.12 13.37
CA MET A 1 -15.08 -20.65 14.31
C MET A 1 -14.43 -19.84 15.43
N SER A 2 -15.19 -18.85 15.91
CA SER A 2 -14.88 -17.74 16.82
C SER A 2 -13.74 -17.89 17.84
N SER A 3 -12.77 -16.96 17.81
CA SER A 3 -12.22 -16.34 19.03
C SER A 3 -12.39 -14.81 18.95
N LYS A 4 -13.64 -14.38 18.74
CA LYS A 4 -14.09 -13.05 19.16
C LYS A 4 -14.80 -13.25 20.50
N SER A 5 -14.06 -13.25 21.59
CA SER A 5 -14.63 -13.04 22.92
C SER A 5 -13.64 -12.26 23.78
N ALA A 6 -14.20 -11.26 24.48
CA ALA A 6 -13.59 -10.44 25.52
C ALA A 6 -12.49 -9.42 25.11
N LYS A 7 -12.89 -8.40 24.33
CA LYS A 7 -12.34 -7.02 24.45
C LYS A 7 -13.39 -6.07 25.05
N TRP A 8 -14.19 -6.57 25.98
CA TRP A 8 -15.24 -5.79 26.68
C TRP A 8 -14.79 -5.24 28.05
N LEU A 9 -13.50 -5.35 28.40
CA LEU A 9 -13.00 -4.92 29.72
C LEU A 9 -11.74 -4.05 29.59
N SER A 10 -11.85 -2.91 28.90
CA SER A 10 -10.85 -1.83 29.01
C SER A 10 -11.44 -0.54 29.58
N ALA A 11 -12.52 -0.65 30.35
CA ALA A 11 -12.84 0.37 31.35
C ALA A 11 -11.79 0.25 32.47
N SER A 12 -11.20 1.37 32.89
CA SER A 12 -10.27 1.40 34.03
C SER A 12 -10.95 0.80 35.27
N LEU A 13 -10.19 0.14 36.15
CA LEU A 13 -10.71 -0.50 37.37
C LEU A 13 -11.72 0.39 38.16
N PRO A 14 -11.54 1.72 38.26
CA PRO A 14 -12.52 2.61 38.87
C PRO A 14 -13.87 2.66 38.13
N VAL A 15 -13.87 2.64 36.79
CA VAL A 15 -15.09 2.66 35.97
C VAL A 15 -15.84 1.33 36.07
N GLN A 16 -15.12 0.21 36.16
CA GLN A 16 -15.73 -1.09 36.40
C GLN A 16 -16.35 -1.15 37.80
N LEU A 17 -15.66 -0.64 38.83
CA LEU A 17 -16.19 -0.56 40.19
C LEU A 17 -17.39 0.38 40.29
N VAL A 18 -17.40 1.51 39.58
CA VAL A 18 -18.54 2.44 39.56
C VAL A 18 -19.72 1.84 38.79
N LEU A 19 -19.51 1.17 37.66
CA LEU A 19 -20.58 0.49 36.93
C LEU A 19 -21.12 -0.72 37.71
N LEU A 20 -20.27 -1.48 38.40
CA LEU A 20 -20.70 -2.54 39.30
C LEU A 20 -21.46 -1.98 40.50
N ALA A 21 -20.99 -0.88 41.11
CA ALA A 21 -21.66 -0.21 42.22
C ALA A 21 -23.01 0.38 41.77
N SER A 22 -23.08 0.97 40.58
CA SER A 22 -24.33 1.51 40.01
C SER A 22 -25.30 0.38 39.69
N ALA A 23 -24.82 -0.71 39.08
CA ALA A 23 -25.63 -1.87 38.76
C ALA A 23 -26.10 -2.61 40.03
N THR A 24 -25.25 -2.73 41.07
CA THR A 24 -25.67 -3.29 42.37
C THR A 24 -26.59 -2.35 43.14
N THR A 25 -26.46 -1.02 43.01
CA THR A 25 -27.42 -0.08 43.61
C THR A 25 -28.78 -0.15 42.92
N ILE A 26 -28.81 -0.36 41.59
CA ILE A 26 -30.05 -0.55 40.81
C ILE A 26 -30.67 -1.94 41.03
N LEU A 27 -29.86 -3.00 41.11
CA LEU A 27 -30.33 -4.39 41.28
C LEU A 27 -30.63 -4.77 42.74
N ALA A 28 -29.94 -4.17 43.72
CA ALA A 28 -30.11 -4.48 45.15
C ALA A 28 -30.84 -3.38 45.95
N GLY A 29 -31.12 -2.21 45.36
CA GLY A 29 -31.53 -1.01 46.09
C GLY A 29 -32.97 -0.54 45.90
N LEU A 30 -33.97 -1.42 45.94
CA LEU A 30 -35.37 -1.01 46.19
C LEU A 30 -36.05 -1.74 47.34
N GLY A 31 -35.50 -2.87 47.80
CA GLY A 31 -36.03 -3.63 48.93
C GLY A 31 -35.58 -3.09 50.29
N PRO A 32 -34.27 -3.05 50.60
CA PRO A 32 -33.76 -2.77 51.94
C PRO A 32 -33.88 -1.29 52.34
N ILE A 33 -33.64 -0.37 51.38
CA ILE A 33 -33.74 1.08 51.60
C ILE A 33 -35.20 1.49 51.85
N LYS A 34 -36.16 0.81 51.21
CA LYS A 34 -37.59 1.00 51.42
C LYS A 34 -38.02 0.59 52.82
N THR A 35 -37.40 -0.44 53.41
CA THR A 35 -37.68 -0.87 54.80
C THR A 35 -37.10 0.09 55.85
N ILE A 36 -35.96 0.71 55.55
CA ILE A 36 -35.28 1.66 56.46
C ILE A 36 -35.91 3.06 56.43
N LEU A 37 -36.42 3.52 55.28
CA LEU A 37 -37.00 4.87 55.12
C LEU A 37 -38.51 4.95 55.40
N HIS A 38 -39.24 3.83 55.37
CA HIS A 38 -40.69 3.78 55.65
C HIS A 38 -41.12 4.37 57.02
N PRO A 39 -40.33 4.27 58.11
CA PRO A 39 -40.68 4.90 59.39
C PRO A 39 -40.42 6.41 59.44
N LEU A 40 -39.55 6.93 58.56
CA LEU A 40 -39.05 8.32 58.62
C LEU A 40 -39.81 9.28 57.70
N LEU A 41 -40.53 8.77 56.69
CA LEU A 41 -41.27 9.57 55.70
C LEU A 41 -42.63 8.93 55.37
N PRO A 42 -43.62 9.01 56.27
CA PRO A 42 -44.87 8.25 56.16
C PRO A 42 -45.84 8.72 55.07
N THR A 43 -45.56 9.85 54.39
CA THR A 43 -46.51 10.51 53.47
C THR A 43 -46.06 10.54 52.01
N TRP A 44 -44.93 9.90 51.66
CA TRP A 44 -44.40 9.99 50.30
C TRP A 44 -44.88 8.83 49.44
N SER A 45 -45.60 9.14 48.36
CA SER A 45 -46.04 8.13 47.40
C SER A 45 -44.82 7.46 46.72
N PRO A 46 -44.91 6.18 46.30
CA PRO A 46 -43.78 5.44 45.71
C PRO A 46 -43.15 6.10 44.47
N SER A 47 -43.90 6.96 43.77
CA SER A 47 -43.42 7.72 42.62
C SER A 47 -42.52 8.90 43.00
N HIS A 48 -42.68 9.49 44.19
CA HIS A 48 -41.85 10.60 44.65
C HIS A 48 -40.48 10.15 45.16
N LEU A 49 -40.39 9.00 45.81
CA LEU A 49 -39.11 8.47 46.29
C LEU A 49 -38.22 7.99 45.13
N SER A 50 -38.84 7.38 44.10
CA SER A 50 -38.14 6.92 42.90
C SER A 50 -37.66 8.08 42.02
N THR A 51 -38.45 9.15 41.88
CA THR A 51 -38.01 10.38 41.18
C THR A 51 -36.93 11.13 41.94
N LEU A 52 -36.97 11.16 43.28
CA LEU A 52 -35.88 11.74 44.09
C LEU A 52 -34.57 10.95 43.94
N LEU A 53 -34.62 9.62 43.99
CA LEU A 53 -33.43 8.78 43.80
C LEU A 53 -32.87 8.84 42.37
N LEU A 54 -33.75 8.94 41.37
CA LEU A 54 -33.33 9.14 39.98
C LEU A 54 -32.68 10.52 39.77
N SER A 55 -33.26 11.58 40.33
CA SER A 55 -32.67 12.92 40.26
C SER A 55 -31.35 13.00 41.03
N LEU A 56 -31.25 12.42 42.23
CA LEU A 56 -30.01 12.40 43.01
C LEU A 56 -28.90 11.62 42.29
N SER A 57 -29.22 10.46 41.69
CA SER A 57 -28.27 9.67 40.90
C SER A 57 -27.84 10.37 39.61
N LEU A 58 -28.75 11.04 38.90
CA LEU A 58 -28.42 11.91 37.76
C LEU A 58 -27.53 13.09 38.18
N THR A 59 -27.77 13.67 39.36
CA THR A 59 -27.00 14.82 39.86
C THR A 59 -25.59 14.39 40.29
N LEU A 60 -25.46 13.25 40.98
CA LEU A 60 -24.18 12.64 41.32
C LEU A 60 -23.41 12.20 40.08
N PHE A 61 -24.11 11.66 39.07
CA PHE A 61 -23.52 11.34 37.77
C PHE A 61 -23.04 12.60 37.04
N ALA A 62 -23.82 13.69 37.05
CA ALA A 62 -23.40 14.97 36.49
C ALA A 62 -22.21 15.59 37.23
N LEU A 63 -22.17 15.52 38.57
CA LEU A 63 -21.03 15.97 39.38
C LEU A 63 -19.79 15.10 39.14
N PHE A 64 -19.94 13.79 38.94
CA PHE A 64 -18.85 12.88 38.54
C PHE A 64 -18.32 13.22 37.14
N LEU A 65 -19.20 13.48 36.17
CA LEU A 65 -18.83 13.95 34.83
C LEU A 65 -18.06 15.29 34.87
N LEU A 66 -18.48 16.22 35.74
CA LEU A 66 -17.87 17.54 35.89
C LEU A 66 -16.54 17.54 36.68
N SER A 67 -16.36 16.60 37.63
CA SER A 67 -15.14 16.45 38.44
C SER A 67 -14.07 15.56 37.79
N SER A 68 -14.46 14.69 36.85
CA SER A 68 -13.57 13.85 36.06
C SER A 68 -12.69 14.69 35.12
N SER A 69 -11.38 14.70 35.35
CA SER A 69 -10.41 15.36 34.46
C SER A 69 -10.42 14.80 33.03
N ILE A 70 -10.82 13.53 32.87
CA ILE A 70 -10.91 12.82 31.59
C ILE A 70 -12.13 13.29 30.78
N LEU A 71 -13.23 13.69 31.43
CA LEU A 71 -14.48 14.07 30.78
C LEU A 71 -14.72 15.59 30.73
N ARG A 72 -14.07 16.36 31.60
CA ARG A 72 -14.14 17.82 31.63
C ARG A 72 -13.78 18.47 30.29
N THR A 73 -12.78 17.90 29.63
CA THR A 73 -12.25 18.38 28.35
C THR A 73 -13.23 18.15 27.18
N PRO A 74 -13.75 16.93 26.92
CA PRO A 74 -14.78 16.72 25.92
C PRO A 74 -16.11 17.42 26.25
N LEU A 75 -16.49 17.59 27.54
CA LEU A 75 -17.69 18.33 27.91
C LEU A 75 -17.57 19.84 27.67
N ARG A 76 -16.39 20.44 27.89
CA ARG A 76 -16.12 21.84 27.51
C ARG A 76 -16.14 22.03 26.00
N PHE A 77 -15.56 21.09 25.26
CA PHE A 77 -15.66 21.06 23.80
C PHE A 77 -17.13 20.98 23.37
N VAL A 78 -17.90 20.06 23.94
CA VAL A 78 -19.33 19.90 23.64
C VAL A 78 -20.13 21.16 23.98
N TRP A 79 -19.88 21.78 25.14
CA TRP A 79 -20.52 23.05 25.52
C TRP A 79 -20.22 24.17 24.52
N ASN A 80 -18.96 24.34 24.13
CA ASN A 80 -18.53 25.42 23.24
C ASN A 80 -18.94 25.18 21.77
N CYS A 81 -19.01 23.93 21.30
CA CYS A 81 -19.41 23.58 19.94
C CYS A 81 -20.93 23.43 19.77
N PHE A 82 -21.66 22.90 20.77
CA PHE A 82 -23.07 22.53 20.61
C PHE A 82 -24.06 23.38 21.41
N PHE A 83 -23.63 24.09 22.45
CA PHE A 83 -24.55 24.87 23.28
C PHE A 83 -24.28 26.37 23.16
N LYS A 84 -23.04 26.80 23.31
CA LYS A 84 -22.61 28.20 23.22
C LYS A 84 -23.04 28.92 21.91
N PRO A 85 -23.03 28.28 20.71
CA PRO A 85 -23.46 28.95 19.48
C PRO A 85 -24.95 29.29 19.44
N PHE A 86 -25.81 28.61 20.23
CA PHE A 86 -27.23 28.93 20.31
C PHE A 86 -27.54 30.14 21.20
N PHE A 87 -26.58 30.61 22.00
CA PHE A 87 -26.77 31.70 22.97
C PHE A 87 -26.13 33.05 22.56
N HIS A 88 -25.42 33.11 21.43
CA HIS A 88 -24.77 34.33 20.94
C HIS A 88 -25.11 34.62 19.47
N SER A 89 -25.32 35.91 19.15
CA SER A 89 -25.50 36.41 17.79
C SER A 89 -24.26 36.13 16.94
N THR A 90 -24.42 35.52 15.77
CA THR A 90 -23.31 35.21 14.85
C THR A 90 -22.68 36.51 14.31
N PRO A 91 -21.38 36.78 14.58
CA PRO A 91 -20.65 37.90 13.97
C PRO A 91 -20.58 37.72 12.44
N SER A 92 -20.61 38.83 11.69
CA SER A 92 -20.62 38.82 10.21
C SER A 92 -19.27 38.43 9.59
N GLU A 93 -18.14 38.73 10.23
CA GLU A 93 -16.81 38.45 9.69
C GLU A 93 -16.23 37.10 10.20
N GLN A 94 -15.43 36.42 9.36
CA GLN A 94 -14.83 35.12 9.68
C GLN A 94 -13.78 35.20 10.80
N ARG A 95 -12.99 36.29 10.83
CA ARG A 95 -11.92 36.53 11.81
C ARG A 95 -12.47 36.63 13.24
N ASP A 96 -13.43 37.51 13.47
CA ASP A 96 -14.03 37.75 14.79
C ASP A 96 -14.69 36.49 15.36
N ARG A 97 -15.24 35.64 14.49
CA ARG A 97 -15.78 34.32 14.86
C ARG A 97 -14.69 33.38 15.35
N LEU A 98 -13.57 33.28 14.63
CA LEU A 98 -12.45 32.42 15.02
C LEU A 98 -11.81 32.89 16.33
N ASP A 99 -11.60 34.20 16.48
CA ASP A 99 -11.02 34.80 17.70
C ASP A 99 -11.94 34.57 18.92
N THR A 100 -13.26 34.72 18.76
CA THR A 100 -14.23 34.45 19.83
C THR A 100 -14.33 32.95 20.18
N PHE A 101 -14.16 32.07 19.18
CA PHE A 101 -14.23 30.63 19.36
C PHE A 101 -12.97 30.07 20.07
N TYR A 102 -11.78 30.59 19.73
CA TYR A 102 -10.50 30.08 20.21
C TYR A 102 -9.92 30.78 21.45
N SER A 103 -10.29 32.03 21.72
CA SER A 103 -9.84 32.77 22.92
C SER A 103 -10.10 32.06 24.25
N GLY A 104 -11.19 31.27 24.35
CA GLY A 104 -11.51 30.47 25.54
C GLY A 104 -10.91 29.06 25.58
N GLN A 105 -10.16 28.65 24.54
CA GLN A 105 -9.70 27.27 24.34
C GLN A 105 -8.21 27.14 23.96
N ALA A 106 -7.49 28.24 23.77
CA ALA A 106 -6.10 28.26 23.31
C ALA A 106 -5.17 27.33 24.15
N ASP A 107 -5.32 27.32 25.47
CA ASP A 107 -4.48 26.52 26.39
C ASP A 107 -4.73 25.00 26.33
N VAL A 108 -5.92 24.58 25.88
CA VAL A 108 -6.34 23.16 25.83
C VAL A 108 -6.38 22.64 24.38
N TYR A 109 -6.15 23.53 23.41
CA TYR A 109 -6.27 23.32 21.98
C TYR A 109 -5.49 22.09 21.46
N ASP A 110 -4.24 21.93 21.90
CA ASP A 110 -3.37 20.85 21.40
C ASP A 110 -3.75 19.47 21.94
N SER A 111 -4.08 19.39 23.23
CA SER A 111 -4.39 18.13 23.95
C SER A 111 -5.69 17.45 23.45
N THR A 112 -6.70 18.27 23.16
CA THR A 112 -8.00 17.85 22.60
C THR A 112 -7.86 17.41 21.15
N ARG A 113 -7.18 18.22 20.33
CA ARG A 113 -7.04 18.00 18.90
C ARG A 113 -6.08 16.88 18.52
N ALA A 114 -5.10 16.51 19.36
CA ALA A 114 -4.22 15.36 19.06
C ALA A 114 -4.97 14.03 18.88
N HIS A 115 -6.14 13.90 19.52
CA HIS A 115 -6.97 12.71 19.41
C HIS A 115 -7.96 12.79 18.23
N LEU A 116 -8.42 13.99 17.88
CA LEU A 116 -9.35 14.25 16.76
C LEU A 116 -8.64 14.32 15.39
N LEU A 117 -7.49 15.00 15.34
CA LEU A 117 -6.74 15.37 14.13
C LEU A 117 -5.66 14.33 13.81
N LYS A 118 -6.10 13.13 13.41
CA LYS A 118 -5.22 12.01 13.05
C LYS A 118 -4.59 12.19 11.67
N GLY A 119 -3.32 11.86 11.53
CA GLY A 119 -2.63 11.88 10.24
C GLY A 119 -1.71 13.08 10.01
N ARG A 120 -1.75 14.12 10.87
CA ARG A 120 -0.79 15.24 10.83
C ARG A 120 0.66 14.77 10.90
N GLU A 121 0.96 13.90 11.85
CA GLU A 121 2.31 13.31 11.97
C GLU A 121 2.72 12.52 10.73
N THR A 122 1.82 11.70 10.20
CA THR A 122 2.07 10.92 8.98
C THR A 122 2.30 11.85 7.77
N MET A 123 1.55 12.94 7.63
CA MET A 123 1.75 13.96 6.59
C MET A 123 3.14 14.59 6.70
N LEU A 124 3.53 15.04 7.90
CA LEU A 124 4.85 15.65 8.14
C LEU A 124 5.99 14.65 7.89
N GLN A 125 5.84 13.41 8.34
CA GLN A 125 6.82 12.35 8.08
C GLN A 125 6.96 12.04 6.58
N LEU A 126 5.84 11.97 5.84
CA LEU A 126 5.86 11.79 4.39
C LEU A 126 6.57 12.96 3.70
N LEU A 127 6.22 14.19 4.05
CA LEU A 127 6.83 15.40 3.51
C LEU A 127 8.34 15.41 3.78
N ALA A 128 8.75 15.21 5.04
CA ALA A 128 10.15 15.14 5.45
C ALA A 128 10.93 14.05 4.70
N ALA A 129 10.37 12.84 4.60
CA ALA A 129 11.02 11.73 3.91
C ALA A 129 11.23 12.03 2.41
N HIS A 130 10.24 12.63 1.75
CA HIS A 130 10.33 12.97 0.33
C HIS A 130 11.28 14.15 0.10
N LEU A 131 11.27 15.19 0.95
CA LEU A 131 12.24 16.29 0.87
C LEU A 131 13.68 15.79 0.99
N LYS A 132 13.96 14.86 1.92
CA LYS A 132 15.29 14.25 2.09
C LYS A 132 15.70 13.36 0.91
N ALA A 133 14.75 12.65 0.32
CA ALA A 133 15.01 11.71 -0.77
C ALA A 133 15.19 12.40 -2.14
N GLN A 134 14.83 13.68 -2.27
CA GLN A 134 15.04 14.44 -3.50
C GLN A 134 16.54 14.61 -3.81
N PRO A 135 16.95 14.64 -5.10
CA PRO A 135 18.32 14.97 -5.50
C PRO A 135 18.79 16.31 -4.94
N GLY A 136 20.11 16.48 -4.76
CA GLY A 136 20.70 17.79 -4.41
C GLY A 136 20.29 18.89 -5.40
N PRO A 137 20.24 20.16 -4.97
CA PRO A 137 19.76 21.29 -5.78
C PRO A 137 20.47 21.36 -7.13
N SER A 138 19.70 21.48 -8.20
CA SER A 138 20.21 21.86 -9.52
C SER A 138 20.62 23.32 -9.38
N LEU A 139 21.90 23.62 -9.50
CA LEU A 139 22.40 24.99 -9.46
C LEU A 139 21.88 25.72 -10.71
N VAL A 140 20.85 26.54 -10.56
CA VAL A 140 20.43 27.47 -11.63
C VAL A 140 21.25 28.73 -11.44
N GLY A 141 22.20 29.00 -12.33
CA GLY A 141 23.07 30.18 -12.22
C GLY A 141 24.11 30.11 -11.09
N GLY A 142 24.41 28.93 -10.54
CA GLY A 142 25.47 28.74 -9.53
C GLY A 142 25.06 28.98 -8.07
N MET A 143 23.84 29.46 -7.80
CA MET A 143 23.32 29.63 -6.42
C MET A 143 22.14 28.68 -6.15
N ALA A 144 22.09 28.09 -4.95
CA ALA A 144 20.96 27.28 -4.51
C ALA A 144 19.79 28.21 -4.12
N ARG A 145 18.57 27.89 -4.57
CA ARG A 145 17.37 28.61 -4.13
C ARG A 145 17.13 28.41 -2.63
N PRO A 146 16.61 29.42 -1.92
CA PRO A 146 16.30 29.29 -0.50
C PRO A 146 15.19 28.27 -0.29
N LYS A 147 15.34 27.43 0.73
CA LYS A 147 14.36 26.44 1.15
C LYS A 147 13.35 27.10 2.08
N ILE A 148 12.23 27.52 1.51
CA ILE A 148 11.14 28.14 2.25
C ILE A 148 10.00 27.14 2.47
N TRP A 149 9.53 27.02 3.72
CA TRP A 149 8.33 26.26 4.08
C TRP A 149 7.24 27.19 4.60
N VAL A 150 6.01 27.03 4.10
CA VAL A 150 4.83 27.76 4.58
C VAL A 150 3.79 26.77 5.16
N ASP A 151 3.40 26.95 6.42
CA ASP A 151 2.32 26.22 7.09
C ASP A 151 1.05 27.09 7.14
N ILE A 152 0.04 26.72 6.35
CA ILE A 152 -1.19 27.50 6.15
C ILE A 152 -2.29 26.97 7.08
N GLY A 153 -2.83 27.87 7.90
CA GLY A 153 -3.72 27.52 9.01
C GLY A 153 -2.97 26.78 10.12
N GLY A 154 -1.75 27.24 10.42
CA GLY A 154 -0.84 26.57 11.35
C GLY A 154 -1.24 26.68 12.83
N GLY A 155 -2.21 27.54 13.17
CA GLY A 155 -2.73 27.73 14.52
C GLY A 155 -1.62 27.99 15.55
N THR A 156 -1.52 27.10 16.55
CA THR A 156 -0.57 27.19 17.66
C THR A 156 0.89 26.87 17.28
N GLY A 157 1.17 26.58 16.01
CA GLY A 157 2.52 26.26 15.53
C GLY A 157 2.97 24.81 15.79
N TRP A 158 2.03 23.93 16.16
CA TRP A 158 2.31 22.54 16.50
C TRP A 158 2.98 21.74 15.36
N ASN A 159 2.59 21.96 14.10
CA ASN A 159 3.18 21.24 12.97
C ASN A 159 4.66 21.59 12.77
N ILE A 160 5.01 22.87 12.92
CA ILE A 160 6.40 23.35 12.84
C ILE A 160 7.21 22.73 13.97
N GLU A 161 6.68 22.73 15.20
CA GLU A 161 7.38 22.08 16.30
C GLU A 161 7.61 20.58 16.04
N LYS A 162 6.57 19.89 15.57
CA LYS A 162 6.62 18.45 15.32
C LYS A 162 7.53 18.08 14.14
N MET A 163 7.65 18.96 13.14
CA MET A 163 8.52 18.73 11.99
C MET A 163 9.98 18.59 12.41
N ASP A 164 10.45 19.31 13.44
CA ASP A 164 11.84 19.25 13.91
C ASP A 164 12.29 17.82 14.30
N GLU A 165 11.37 16.98 14.78
CA GLU A 165 11.64 15.56 15.07
C GLU A 165 11.91 14.72 13.81
N TYR A 166 11.38 15.14 12.65
CA TYR A 166 11.45 14.41 11.39
C TYR A 166 12.46 15.02 10.43
N LEU A 167 12.56 16.34 10.39
CA LEU A 167 13.45 17.14 9.58
C LEU A 167 13.79 18.40 10.37
N PRO A 168 15.06 18.59 10.78
CA PRO A 168 15.45 19.74 11.60
C PRO A 168 15.01 21.05 10.96
N ILE A 169 14.52 22.00 11.76
CA ILE A 169 14.06 23.30 11.24
C ILE A 169 15.19 24.08 10.55
N SER A 170 16.44 23.80 10.91
CA SER A 170 17.63 24.33 10.22
C SER A 170 17.80 23.82 8.78
N TYR A 171 17.03 22.82 8.34
CA TYR A 171 16.97 22.41 6.95
C TYR A 171 16.37 23.50 6.06
N PHE A 172 15.45 24.29 6.60
CA PHE A 172 14.79 25.39 5.90
C PHE A 172 15.51 26.70 6.22
N ASP A 173 15.76 27.49 5.18
CA ASP A 173 16.32 28.82 5.37
C ASP A 173 15.31 29.73 6.08
N LYS A 174 14.01 29.56 5.76
CA LYS A 174 12.89 30.27 6.40
C LYS A 174 11.65 29.40 6.50
N VAL A 175 10.90 29.54 7.59
CA VAL A 175 9.62 28.89 7.83
C VAL A 175 8.58 29.94 8.19
N TYR A 176 7.42 29.91 7.55
CA TYR A 176 6.33 30.85 7.76
C TYR A 176 5.10 30.11 8.27
N LEU A 177 4.54 30.59 9.39
CA LEU A 177 3.23 30.21 9.88
C LEU A 177 2.23 31.28 9.49
N ILE A 178 1.17 30.89 8.79
CA ILE A 178 0.10 31.78 8.34
C ILE A 178 -1.22 31.36 8.99
N ASP A 179 -1.86 32.26 9.72
CA ASP A 179 -3.19 32.05 10.30
C ASP A 179 -3.95 33.39 10.37
N LEU A 180 -5.27 33.33 10.53
CA LEU A 180 -6.14 34.51 10.70
C LEU A 180 -6.43 34.80 12.19
N CYS A 181 -6.11 33.88 13.09
CA CYS A 181 -6.48 33.96 14.51
C CYS A 181 -5.30 34.41 15.38
N GLU A 182 -5.27 35.69 15.77
CA GLU A 182 -4.16 36.29 16.54
C GLU A 182 -3.89 35.57 17.88
N PRO A 183 -4.90 35.16 18.68
CA PRO A 183 -4.64 34.43 19.93
C PRO A 183 -3.88 33.11 19.74
N LEU A 184 -4.11 32.39 18.62
CA LEU A 184 -3.36 31.17 18.32
C LEU A 184 -1.92 31.49 17.91
N LEU A 185 -1.73 32.60 17.20
CA LEU A 185 -0.41 33.08 16.79
C LEU A 185 0.45 33.52 17.98
N ASP A 186 -0.14 34.09 19.02
CA ASP A 186 0.59 34.42 20.25
C ASP A 186 1.15 33.18 20.94
N VAL A 187 0.37 32.09 20.99
CA VAL A 187 0.84 30.79 21.47
C VAL A 187 1.98 30.27 20.59
N ALA A 188 1.88 30.41 19.26
CA ALA A 188 2.93 29.99 18.33
C ALA A 188 4.23 30.80 18.53
N ARG A 189 4.14 32.13 18.66
CA ARG A 189 5.30 33.00 18.92
C ARG A 189 6.00 32.63 20.22
N ALA A 190 5.23 32.43 21.30
CA ALA A 190 5.78 32.00 22.58
C ALA A 190 6.48 30.63 22.47
N ARG A 191 5.87 29.68 21.75
CA ARG A 191 6.44 28.35 21.49
C ARG A 191 7.76 28.42 20.73
N PHE A 192 7.81 29.20 19.66
CA PHE A 192 9.02 29.33 18.83
C PHE A 192 10.13 30.10 19.54
N ALA A 193 9.79 31.14 20.31
CA ALA A 193 10.73 31.85 21.17
C ALA A 193 11.36 30.91 22.21
N ALA A 194 10.56 30.03 22.83
CA ALA A 194 11.06 29.04 23.78
C ALA A 194 12.03 28.01 23.15
N LYS A 195 11.92 27.74 21.85
CA LYS A 195 12.86 26.88 21.09
C LYS A 195 14.08 27.63 20.57
N GLY A 196 14.07 28.97 20.61
CA GLY A 196 15.16 29.82 20.12
C GLY A 196 15.30 29.87 18.59
N TRP A 197 14.26 29.50 17.84
CA TRP A 197 14.29 29.53 16.38
C TRP A 197 14.19 30.94 15.83
N LYS A 198 15.17 31.34 14.99
CA LYS A 198 15.25 32.68 14.39
C LYS A 198 14.76 32.72 12.93
N ASN A 199 14.68 31.56 12.30
CA ASN A 199 14.23 31.38 10.92
C ASN A 199 12.73 31.04 10.82
N VAL A 200 11.96 31.16 11.91
CA VAL A 200 10.53 30.90 11.95
C VAL A 200 9.79 32.21 12.16
N HIS A 201 8.86 32.53 11.25
CA HIS A 201 8.13 33.78 11.22
C HIS A 201 6.63 33.52 11.29
N VAL A 202 5.91 34.33 12.07
CA VAL A 202 4.47 34.18 12.31
C VAL A 202 3.72 35.37 11.74
N LEU A 203 2.85 35.12 10.75
CA LEU A 203 2.14 36.15 9.99
C LEU A 203 0.63 36.00 10.18
N CYS A 204 -0.01 37.06 10.68
CA CYS A 204 -1.47 37.16 10.74
C CYS A 204 -2.01 37.66 9.41
N GLN A 205 -2.34 36.74 8.51
CA GLN A 205 -2.74 37.07 7.13
C GLN A 205 -3.76 36.06 6.60
N ASP A 206 -4.53 36.50 5.59
CA ASP A 206 -5.45 35.64 4.87
C ASP A 206 -4.71 34.61 4.01
N ALA A 207 -5.06 33.33 4.16
CA ALA A 207 -4.43 32.23 3.45
C ALA A 207 -4.53 32.30 1.91
N SER A 208 -5.55 32.96 1.36
CA SER A 208 -5.72 33.12 -0.09
C SER A 208 -4.91 34.30 -0.65
N ARG A 209 -4.46 35.23 0.20
CA ARG A 209 -3.81 36.49 -0.21
C ARG A 209 -2.48 36.77 0.48
N PHE A 210 -1.92 35.80 1.19
CA PHE A 210 -0.71 36.02 1.99
C PHE A 210 0.48 36.49 1.14
N VAL A 211 1.31 37.35 1.72
CA VAL A 211 2.52 37.88 1.10
C VAL A 211 3.68 37.70 2.07
N LEU A 212 4.80 37.17 1.55
CA LEU A 212 6.03 37.00 2.32
C LEU A 212 6.89 38.27 2.26
N PRO A 213 7.67 38.59 3.30
CA PRO A 213 8.54 39.77 3.31
C PRO A 213 9.52 39.85 2.14
N GLU A 214 10.01 38.71 1.65
CA GLU A 214 10.92 38.61 0.50
C GLU A 214 10.23 38.96 -0.82
N TRP A 215 8.92 38.75 -0.90
CA TRP A 215 8.12 39.08 -2.07
C TRP A 215 7.81 40.59 -2.10
N GLU A 216 7.52 41.19 -0.94
CA GLU A 216 7.29 42.64 -0.81
C GLU A 216 8.55 43.46 -1.08
N SER A 217 9.70 42.99 -0.58
CA SER A 217 11.00 43.64 -0.81
C SER A 217 11.52 43.47 -2.24
N GLY A 218 10.93 42.57 -3.03
CA GLY A 218 11.41 42.24 -4.38
C GLY A 218 12.69 41.39 -4.40
N GLU A 219 13.14 40.88 -3.25
CA GLU A 219 14.31 40.00 -3.13
C GLU A 219 14.07 38.64 -3.80
N LEU A 220 12.82 38.16 -3.83
CA LEU A 220 12.45 36.86 -4.37
C LEU A 220 11.15 36.95 -5.19
N ASP A 221 11.18 36.41 -6.42
CA ASP A 221 9.97 36.23 -7.22
C ASP A 221 9.03 35.23 -6.52
N PRO A 222 7.76 35.56 -6.26
CA PRO A 222 6.79 34.63 -5.67
C PRO A 222 6.63 33.32 -6.45
N ARG A 223 6.81 33.33 -7.77
CA ARG A 223 6.54 32.16 -8.60
C ARG A 223 7.59 31.07 -8.39
N GLY A 224 7.14 29.91 -7.95
CA GLY A 224 8.00 28.76 -7.71
C GLY A 224 9.07 28.95 -6.63
N SER A 225 8.84 29.86 -5.67
CA SER A 225 9.81 30.17 -4.60
C SER A 225 9.76 29.22 -3.41
N LEU A 226 8.66 28.48 -3.23
CA LEU A 226 8.44 27.66 -2.04
C LEU A 226 8.88 26.22 -2.24
N THR A 227 9.60 25.67 -1.26
CA THR A 227 10.01 24.26 -1.25
C THR A 227 8.95 23.35 -0.64
N ALA A 228 8.21 23.86 0.35
CA ALA A 228 7.16 23.10 1.00
C ALA A 228 5.97 23.98 1.37
N ILE A 229 4.77 23.42 1.25
CA ILE A 229 3.53 24.00 1.77
C ILE A 229 2.79 22.91 2.54
N THR A 230 2.24 23.25 3.71
CA THR A 230 1.39 22.34 4.49
C THR A 230 0.02 22.94 4.76
N LEU A 231 -1.03 22.12 4.62
CA LEU A 231 -2.39 22.42 5.04
C LEU A 231 -2.90 21.29 5.93
N SER A 232 -3.00 21.56 7.23
CA SER A 232 -3.41 20.57 8.22
C SER A 232 -4.77 20.93 8.79
N TYR A 233 -5.83 20.30 8.28
CA TYR A 233 -7.22 20.55 8.64
C TYR A 233 -7.66 22.01 8.45
N SER A 234 -7.01 22.70 7.51
CA SER A 234 -7.28 24.09 7.17
C SER A 234 -8.02 24.24 5.83
N LEU A 235 -7.83 23.32 4.87
CA LEU A 235 -8.47 23.41 3.55
C LEU A 235 -10.01 23.31 3.63
N SER A 236 -10.53 22.51 4.55
CA SER A 236 -11.97 22.41 4.83
C SER A 236 -12.55 23.66 5.52
N MET A 237 -11.71 24.53 6.07
CA MET A 237 -12.08 25.76 6.78
C MET A 237 -11.92 27.05 5.96
N ILE A 238 -11.24 27.02 4.80
CA ILE A 238 -10.92 28.21 4.01
C ILE A 238 -11.78 28.30 2.73
N PRO A 239 -12.82 29.15 2.71
CA PRO A 239 -13.45 29.62 1.47
C PRO A 239 -12.82 30.96 1.00
N PRO A 240 -12.48 31.16 -0.30
CA PRO A 240 -12.58 30.23 -1.44
C PRO A 240 -11.32 29.35 -1.63
N PHE A 241 -11.48 28.03 -1.51
CA PHE A 241 -10.38 27.07 -1.61
C PHE A 241 -9.75 26.93 -3.01
N TYR A 242 -10.48 27.29 -4.08
CA TYR A 242 -9.95 27.28 -5.45
C TYR A 242 -8.77 28.24 -5.60
N GLN A 243 -8.94 29.49 -5.15
CA GLN A 243 -7.91 30.53 -5.21
C GLN A 243 -6.68 30.15 -4.36
N LEU A 244 -6.92 29.56 -3.18
CA LEU A 244 -5.86 29.06 -2.33
C LEU A 244 -5.01 28.01 -3.05
N LEU A 245 -5.64 27.00 -3.65
CA LEU A 245 -4.93 25.90 -4.33
C LEU A 245 -4.25 26.36 -5.62
N ASP A 246 -4.87 27.26 -6.39
CA ASP A 246 -4.25 27.91 -7.54
C ASP A 246 -2.99 28.69 -7.14
N ARG A 247 -3.07 29.47 -6.05
CA ARG A 247 -1.93 30.20 -5.52
C ARG A 247 -0.84 29.23 -5.04
N CYS A 248 -1.20 28.18 -4.32
CA CYS A 248 -0.25 27.16 -3.85
C CYS A 248 0.54 26.58 -5.02
N ASP A 249 -0.10 26.19 -6.12
CA ASP A 249 0.59 25.68 -7.31
C ASP A 249 1.52 26.73 -7.94
N GLN A 250 1.10 28.00 -8.01
CA GLN A 250 1.92 29.08 -8.59
C GLN A 250 3.18 29.37 -7.78
N VAL A 251 3.10 29.37 -6.45
CA VAL A 251 4.24 29.72 -5.58
C VAL A 251 5.14 28.52 -5.25
N LEU A 252 4.65 27.30 -5.48
CA LEU A 252 5.39 26.07 -5.22
C LEU A 252 6.43 25.82 -6.32
N ASP A 253 7.68 25.51 -5.93
CA ASP A 253 8.73 25.18 -6.90
C ASP A 253 8.25 24.05 -7.84
N PRO A 254 8.20 24.29 -9.16
CA PRO A 254 7.58 23.37 -10.10
C PRO A 254 8.32 22.04 -10.21
N GLN A 255 9.63 22.02 -9.94
CA GLN A 255 10.44 20.81 -10.02
C GLN A 255 10.48 20.06 -8.69
N ARG A 256 10.62 20.77 -7.58
CA ARG A 256 11.01 20.19 -6.28
C ARG A 256 10.02 20.46 -5.15
N GLY A 257 9.17 21.47 -5.32
CA GLY A 257 8.21 21.86 -4.30
C GLY A 257 7.24 20.72 -3.97
N LEU A 258 6.94 20.57 -2.68
CA LEU A 258 6.00 19.57 -2.19
C LEU A 258 4.85 20.23 -1.40
N LEU A 259 3.64 19.73 -1.63
CA LEU A 259 2.43 20.13 -0.92
C LEU A 259 1.95 18.97 -0.05
N GLY A 260 1.92 19.16 1.27
CA GLY A 260 1.32 18.22 2.22
C GLY A 260 -0.07 18.69 2.64
N VAL A 261 -1.08 17.85 2.49
CA VAL A 261 -2.44 18.13 2.97
C VAL A 261 -2.94 16.98 3.83
N VAL A 262 -3.49 17.29 4.99
CA VAL A 262 -4.31 16.35 5.77
C VAL A 262 -5.63 17.01 6.07
N ASP A 263 -6.74 16.37 5.71
CA ASP A 263 -8.06 16.93 5.98
C ASP A 263 -9.13 15.84 6.08
N PHE A 264 -10.30 16.25 6.55
CA PHE A 264 -11.51 15.45 6.51
C PHE A 264 -12.08 15.38 5.09
N TYR A 265 -12.85 14.34 4.81
CA TYR A 265 -13.50 14.22 3.51
C TYR A 265 -14.82 13.45 3.58
N THR A 266 -15.75 13.79 2.70
CA THR A 266 -16.85 12.89 2.30
C THR A 266 -16.70 12.52 0.84
N SER A 267 -16.99 11.26 0.48
CA SER A 267 -16.72 10.75 -0.86
C SER A 267 -17.90 10.91 -1.84
N ARG A 268 -17.58 10.96 -3.14
CA ARG A 268 -18.44 10.59 -4.26
C ARG A 268 -18.00 9.22 -4.83
N ASP A 269 -18.77 8.65 -5.76
CA ASP A 269 -18.48 7.36 -6.42
C ASP A 269 -17.10 7.32 -7.12
N LEU A 270 -16.55 6.11 -7.26
CA LEU A 270 -15.20 5.85 -7.78
C LEU A 270 -15.13 6.15 -9.29
N GLY A 271 -14.31 7.13 -9.68
CA GLY A 271 -13.89 7.35 -11.06
C GLY A 271 -12.68 6.49 -11.45
N VAL A 272 -12.26 6.59 -12.72
CA VAL A 272 -11.05 5.93 -13.25
C VAL A 272 -9.80 6.42 -12.51
N LYS A 273 -9.75 7.70 -12.16
CA LYS A 273 -8.63 8.33 -11.45
C LYS A 273 -8.41 7.73 -10.06
N GLU A 274 -9.47 7.49 -9.29
CA GLU A 274 -9.38 6.89 -7.96
C GLU A 274 -8.82 5.47 -7.99
N ARG A 275 -9.21 4.68 -9.01
CA ARG A 275 -8.68 3.33 -9.24
C ARG A 275 -7.19 3.35 -9.62
N ALA A 276 -6.73 4.43 -10.24
CA ALA A 276 -5.31 4.64 -10.57
C ALA A 276 -4.45 5.10 -9.39
N ILE A 277 -5.06 5.48 -8.26
CA ILE A 277 -4.35 5.99 -7.07
C ILE A 277 -4.24 4.92 -5.97
N GLY A 278 -5.05 3.85 -6.04
CA GLY A 278 -4.92 2.70 -5.13
C GLY A 278 -5.61 2.87 -3.80
N THR A 279 -6.70 3.62 -3.77
CA THR A 279 -7.41 3.88 -2.53
C THR A 279 -8.74 3.13 -2.49
N ALA A 280 -8.67 1.83 -2.18
CA ALA A 280 -9.83 0.98 -1.91
C ALA A 280 -10.83 1.55 -0.86
N SER A 281 -10.43 2.54 -0.05
CA SER A 281 -11.21 3.05 1.09
C SER A 281 -11.75 4.50 0.96
N LYS A 282 -11.89 5.06 -0.26
CA LYS A 282 -12.57 6.38 -0.40
C LYS A 282 -14.05 6.26 0.06
N ARG A 283 -14.71 5.10 -0.06
CA ARG A 283 -16.13 4.95 0.27
C ARG A 283 -16.44 5.21 1.76
N VAL A 284 -17.36 6.14 1.96
CA VAL A 284 -18.09 6.37 3.22
C VAL A 284 -19.55 5.99 2.94
N SER A 285 -20.22 5.31 3.87
CA SER A 285 -21.64 4.98 3.69
C SER A 285 -22.47 6.26 3.57
N TRP A 286 -23.60 6.22 2.86
CA TRP A 286 -24.47 7.40 2.71
C TRP A 286 -24.85 8.01 4.07
N LEU A 287 -25.20 7.16 5.05
CA LEU A 287 -25.53 7.59 6.41
C LEU A 287 -24.34 8.29 7.09
N SER A 288 -23.13 7.74 6.96
CA SER A 288 -21.95 8.35 7.58
C SER A 288 -21.55 9.64 6.86
N LYS A 289 -21.75 9.74 5.54
CA LYS A 289 -21.55 10.98 4.78
C LYS A 289 -22.50 12.06 5.28
N TRP A 290 -23.80 11.79 5.27
CA TRP A 290 -24.82 12.73 5.73
C TRP A 290 -24.57 13.18 7.18
N PHE A 291 -24.30 12.23 8.07
CA PHE A 291 -24.00 12.53 9.47
C PHE A 291 -22.79 13.47 9.62
N TRP A 292 -21.68 13.17 8.95
CA TRP A 292 -20.48 14.01 9.06
C TRP A 292 -20.64 15.37 8.37
N GLU A 293 -21.34 15.46 7.24
CA GLU A 293 -21.64 16.74 6.60
C GLU A 293 -22.43 17.64 7.55
N CYS A 294 -23.52 17.14 8.13
CA CYS A 294 -24.31 17.90 9.11
C CYS A 294 -23.48 18.25 10.35
N TRP A 295 -22.70 17.30 10.87
CA TRP A 295 -21.90 17.51 12.08
C TRP A 295 -20.87 18.62 11.91
N PHE A 296 -20.10 18.60 10.83
CA PHE A 296 -19.03 19.56 10.58
C PHE A 296 -19.57 20.92 10.12
N GLU A 297 -20.73 20.96 9.46
CA GLU A 297 -21.39 22.21 9.09
C GLU A 297 -21.79 23.06 10.31
N LEU A 298 -22.14 22.42 11.45
CA LEU A 298 -22.38 23.13 12.72
C LEU A 298 -21.16 23.95 13.19
N ASP A 299 -19.95 23.49 12.87
CA ASP A 299 -18.69 24.17 13.20
C ASP A 299 -18.13 25.01 12.03
N ASN A 300 -18.94 25.29 10.98
CA ASN A 300 -18.51 25.94 9.73
C ASN A 300 -17.34 25.23 9.01
N VAL A 301 -17.19 23.93 9.20
CA VAL A 301 -16.23 23.09 8.49
C VAL A 301 -16.96 22.44 7.32
N HIS A 302 -16.56 22.76 6.10
CA HIS A 302 -17.28 22.32 4.91
C HIS A 302 -16.60 21.10 4.28
N LEU A 303 -17.19 19.92 4.45
CA LEU A 303 -16.62 18.64 3.97
C LEU A 303 -16.85 18.32 2.48
N HIS A 304 -17.35 19.28 1.70
CA HIS A 304 -17.75 19.01 0.31
C HIS A 304 -16.62 18.39 -0.52
N GLY A 305 -16.91 17.28 -1.21
CA GLY A 305 -15.94 16.46 -1.93
C GLY A 305 -15.12 17.20 -3.00
N SER A 306 -15.65 18.30 -3.55
CA SER A 306 -14.96 19.11 -4.57
C SER A 306 -13.61 19.67 -4.11
N ARG A 307 -13.39 19.85 -2.79
CA ARG A 307 -12.10 20.33 -2.26
C ARG A 307 -10.97 19.38 -2.61
N ARG A 308 -11.18 18.10 -2.31
CA ARG A 308 -10.22 17.04 -2.61
C ARG A 308 -10.11 16.80 -4.11
N ASP A 309 -11.24 16.79 -4.82
CA ASP A 309 -11.24 16.53 -6.26
C ASP A 309 -10.47 17.64 -7.02
N TYR A 310 -10.65 18.90 -6.61
CA TYR A 310 -9.89 20.03 -7.15
C TYR A 310 -8.42 20.00 -6.74
N LEU A 311 -8.10 19.66 -5.49
CA LEU A 311 -6.71 19.44 -5.04
C LEU A 311 -6.00 18.40 -5.92
N GLU A 312 -6.60 17.24 -6.11
CA GLU A 312 -6.04 16.18 -6.94
C GLU A 312 -6.02 16.54 -8.43
N TYR A 313 -6.90 17.44 -8.90
CA TYR A 313 -6.92 17.93 -10.28
C TYR A 313 -5.83 18.97 -10.54
N LYS A 314 -5.67 19.91 -9.60
CA LYS A 314 -4.75 21.02 -9.70
C LYS A 314 -3.31 20.60 -9.45
N MET A 315 -3.08 19.66 -8.53
CA MET A 315 -1.75 19.23 -8.12
C MET A 315 -1.41 17.84 -8.69
N GLY A 316 -0.13 17.58 -8.92
CA GLY A 316 0.37 16.23 -9.21
C GLY A 316 0.41 15.38 -7.94
N THR A 317 -0.32 14.26 -7.91
CA THR A 317 -0.40 13.38 -6.74
C THR A 317 0.85 12.49 -6.62
N ILE A 318 1.55 12.50 -5.49
CA ILE A 318 2.67 11.58 -5.21
C ILE A 318 2.20 10.45 -4.30
N LYS A 319 1.55 10.80 -3.17
CA LYS A 319 0.99 9.85 -2.20
C LYS A 319 -0.41 10.24 -1.81
N LEU A 320 -1.25 9.24 -1.67
CA LEU A 320 -2.58 9.40 -1.10
C LEU A 320 -2.87 8.25 -0.15
N TYR A 321 -3.30 8.58 1.06
CA TYR A 321 -3.73 7.61 2.05
C TYR A 321 -5.05 8.05 2.66
N ASN A 322 -5.99 7.10 2.79
CA ASN A 322 -7.29 7.33 3.42
C ASN A 322 -7.34 6.57 4.75
N GLY A 323 -7.61 7.29 5.83
CA GLY A 323 -7.73 6.75 7.18
C GLY A 323 -9.13 6.94 7.77
N ARG A 324 -9.34 6.29 8.92
CA ARG A 324 -10.55 6.43 9.74
C ARG A 324 -10.12 6.69 11.17
N ASN A 325 -10.60 7.79 11.76
CA ASN A 325 -10.34 8.11 13.16
C ASN A 325 -11.47 7.54 14.03
N ASN A 326 -11.12 6.66 14.95
CA ASN A 326 -12.03 6.08 15.94
C ASN A 326 -11.93 6.81 17.29
N PHE A 327 -12.05 8.14 17.28
CA PHE A 327 -11.88 8.98 18.46
C PHE A 327 -12.88 8.65 19.58
N LEU A 328 -14.13 8.33 19.22
CA LEU A 328 -15.21 8.03 20.18
C LEU A 328 -15.26 6.55 20.59
N SER A 329 -14.27 5.73 20.20
CA SER A 329 -14.27 4.26 20.38
C SER A 329 -15.57 3.58 19.94
N SER A 330 -16.34 4.22 19.05
CA SER A 330 -17.59 3.70 18.51
C SER A 330 -17.32 3.02 17.18
N TYR A 331 -17.66 1.74 17.09
CA TYR A 331 -17.48 0.97 15.85
C TYR A 331 -18.30 1.54 14.68
N PHE A 332 -19.38 2.27 14.96
CA PHE A 332 -20.35 2.74 13.97
C PHE A 332 -20.07 4.15 13.42
N VAL A 333 -19.25 4.95 14.10
CA VAL A 333 -19.05 6.37 13.78
C VAL A 333 -17.55 6.68 13.79
N GLN A 334 -16.91 6.52 12.64
CA GLN A 334 -15.49 6.82 12.44
C GLN A 334 -15.34 8.03 11.51
N ILE A 335 -14.51 8.99 11.91
CA ILE A 335 -14.30 10.22 11.13
C ILE A 335 -13.36 9.91 9.96
N PRO A 336 -13.80 10.08 8.69
CA PRO A 336 -12.96 9.91 7.52
C PRO A 336 -11.95 11.06 7.38
N TYR A 337 -10.67 10.73 7.20
CA TYR A 337 -9.63 11.69 6.87
C TYR A 337 -8.71 11.15 5.77
N TYR A 338 -8.06 12.05 5.04
CA TYR A 338 -7.08 11.70 4.03
C TYR A 338 -5.77 12.44 4.25
N ILE A 339 -4.70 11.87 3.71
CA ILE A 339 -3.38 12.46 3.66
C ILE A 339 -2.97 12.48 2.19
N PHE A 340 -2.68 13.66 1.68
CA PHE A 340 -2.22 13.91 0.34
C PHE A 340 -0.81 14.49 0.39
N LEU A 341 0.09 13.93 -0.40
CA LEU A 341 1.37 14.53 -0.73
C LEU A 341 1.39 14.75 -2.24
N GLY A 342 1.59 15.99 -2.67
CA GLY A 342 1.65 16.34 -4.07
C GLY A 342 2.80 17.26 -4.44
N CYS A 343 2.85 17.60 -5.71
CA CYS A 343 3.78 18.55 -6.32
C CYS A 343 3.07 19.36 -7.40
N SER A 344 3.78 20.34 -7.98
CA SER A 344 3.28 20.98 -9.20
C SER A 344 3.14 19.94 -10.32
N ARG A 345 2.19 20.20 -11.21
CA ARG A 345 1.95 19.40 -12.42
C ARG A 345 3.02 19.61 -13.48
N ASP A 346 3.74 20.72 -13.41
CA ASP A 346 4.84 21.05 -14.32
C ASP A 346 6.12 20.27 -13.99
N ARG A 347 6.11 19.44 -12.93
CA ARG A 347 7.23 18.56 -12.60
C ARG A 347 7.52 17.61 -13.76
N ASP A 348 8.79 17.54 -14.15
CA ASP A 348 9.25 16.61 -15.19
C ASP A 348 8.96 15.15 -14.81
N ALA A 349 8.06 14.54 -15.57
CA ALA A 349 7.69 13.13 -15.46
C ALA A 349 8.21 12.29 -16.65
N SER A 350 9.07 12.85 -17.51
CA SER A 350 9.51 12.20 -18.76
C SER A 350 10.26 10.90 -18.51
N ALA A 351 11.07 10.85 -17.44
CA ALA A 351 11.78 9.63 -17.05
C ALA A 351 10.83 8.52 -16.61
N ALA A 352 9.76 8.85 -15.87
CA ALA A 352 8.74 7.89 -15.46
C ALA A 352 7.92 7.43 -16.68
N ALA A 353 7.51 8.36 -17.55
CA ALA A 353 6.81 8.04 -18.80
C ALA A 353 7.64 7.10 -19.68
N LYS A 354 8.92 7.40 -19.92
CA LYS A 354 9.84 6.51 -20.65
C LYS A 354 9.96 5.13 -19.99
N ALA A 355 10.08 5.09 -18.66
CA ALA A 355 10.16 3.84 -17.92
C ALA A 355 8.92 2.97 -18.07
N PHE A 356 7.75 3.56 -18.36
CA PHE A 356 6.48 2.85 -18.54
C PHE A 356 6.17 2.54 -20.00
N GLU A 357 6.38 3.48 -20.90
CA GLU A 357 6.04 3.32 -22.32
C GLU A 357 7.10 2.49 -23.05
N VAL A 358 8.39 2.70 -22.73
CA VAL A 358 9.52 2.07 -23.43
C VAL A 358 10.07 0.91 -22.62
N ASP A 359 10.54 1.16 -21.39
CA ASP A 359 11.30 0.14 -20.64
C ASP A 359 10.42 -1.01 -20.13
N ALA A 360 9.14 -0.75 -19.86
CA ALA A 360 8.18 -1.80 -19.52
C ALA A 360 7.60 -2.50 -20.76
N GLY A 361 7.91 -1.99 -21.96
CA GLY A 361 7.45 -2.51 -23.24
C GLY A 361 5.94 -2.48 -23.34
N ASN A 362 5.28 -1.34 -23.12
CA ASN A 362 3.83 -1.24 -23.19
C ASN A 362 3.39 -0.62 -24.53
N LYS A 363 3.20 -1.43 -25.57
CA LYS A 363 2.72 -0.97 -26.89
C LYS A 363 1.21 -0.64 -26.92
N LEU A 364 0.41 -1.30 -26.09
CA LEU A 364 -1.06 -1.20 -26.11
C LEU A 364 -1.59 0.08 -25.44
N GLY A 365 -0.80 0.73 -24.59
CA GLY A 365 -1.11 2.04 -23.99
C GLY A 365 -1.28 3.21 -24.98
N LYS A 366 -1.14 2.97 -26.30
CA LYS A 366 -1.44 3.95 -27.37
C LYS A 366 -2.92 3.96 -27.82
N GLY A 367 -3.77 3.05 -27.32
CA GLY A 367 -5.18 2.91 -27.74
C GLY A 367 -6.22 3.34 -26.70
N GLN A 368 -7.43 3.73 -27.17
CA GLN A 368 -8.55 4.23 -26.36
C GLN A 368 -9.44 3.15 -25.69
N GLY A 369 -9.07 1.86 -25.64
CA GLY A 369 -10.01 0.81 -25.23
C GLY A 369 -9.45 -0.31 -24.37
N GLY A 370 -10.11 -0.55 -23.22
CA GLY A 370 -10.30 -1.88 -22.63
C GLY A 370 -9.21 -2.38 -21.67
N LEU A 371 -9.65 -3.15 -20.68
CA LEU A 371 -8.94 -3.51 -19.44
C LEU A 371 -7.43 -3.84 -19.59
N LEU A 372 -6.66 -3.25 -18.66
CA LEU A 372 -5.29 -3.59 -18.28
C LEU A 372 -4.15 -3.11 -19.19
N THR A 373 -4.31 -1.96 -19.86
CA THR A 373 -3.16 -1.07 -20.09
C THR A 373 -3.55 0.38 -19.83
N PRO A 374 -2.70 1.16 -19.13
CA PRO A 374 -2.88 2.59 -19.12
C PRO A 374 -2.54 3.09 -20.53
N SER A 375 -3.53 3.18 -21.42
CA SER A 375 -3.70 4.53 -21.96
C SER A 375 -3.93 5.38 -20.73
N SER A 376 -2.93 6.19 -20.41
CA SER A 376 -3.14 7.26 -19.45
C SER A 376 -4.52 7.84 -19.76
N PRO A 377 -5.49 7.88 -18.83
CA PRO A 377 -6.76 8.58 -19.07
C PRO A 377 -6.51 10.08 -19.32
N PHE A 378 -5.25 10.48 -19.26
CA PHE A 378 -4.65 11.74 -19.59
C PHE A 378 -3.89 11.56 -20.90
N THR A 379 -4.54 11.85 -22.02
CA THR A 379 -3.91 11.94 -23.32
C THR A 379 -2.66 12.81 -23.27
N THR A 380 -1.56 12.24 -23.75
CA THR A 380 -0.37 12.85 -24.33
C THR A 380 0.49 13.80 -23.49
N SER A 381 1.77 13.42 -23.42
CA SER A 381 2.95 14.26 -23.17
C SER A 381 2.85 15.66 -23.82
N PRO A 382 3.39 16.73 -23.17
CA PRO A 382 3.56 18.05 -23.80
C PRO A 382 4.54 18.05 -24.99
N TRP A 383 5.14 16.90 -25.34
CA TRP A 383 6.25 16.77 -26.30
C TRP A 383 5.97 15.74 -27.40
N ALA A 384 4.72 15.32 -27.60
CA ALA A 384 4.33 14.58 -28.79
C ALA A 384 4.08 15.59 -29.93
N ASP A 385 5.06 15.64 -30.85
CA ASP A 385 5.12 16.41 -32.10
C ASP A 385 5.22 17.95 -32.01
N ALA A 386 6.42 18.44 -32.34
CA ALA A 386 6.71 19.80 -32.78
C ALA A 386 6.06 20.16 -34.15
N GLY A 387 4.91 19.57 -34.49
CA GLY A 387 4.22 19.75 -35.77
C GLY A 387 2.69 19.68 -35.71
N ALA A 388 2.07 19.37 -34.56
CA ALA A 388 0.62 19.28 -34.44
C ALA A 388 -0.01 20.65 -34.12
N ARG A 389 -0.25 21.42 -35.19
CA ARG A 389 -1.22 22.52 -35.39
C ARG A 389 -1.76 23.21 -34.14
N MET A 390 -1.46 24.51 -34.03
CA MET A 390 -2.33 25.50 -33.38
C MET A 390 -3.77 25.32 -33.90
N ALA A 391 -4.63 24.68 -33.12
CA ALA A 391 -6.06 24.74 -33.36
C ALA A 391 -6.52 26.13 -32.91
N ALA A 392 -6.87 26.97 -33.87
CA ALA A 392 -7.58 28.20 -33.61
C ALA A 392 -8.84 27.89 -32.80
N VAL A 393 -9.06 28.66 -31.73
CA VAL A 393 -10.32 28.65 -30.97
C VAL A 393 -11.46 28.91 -31.96
N PRO A 394 -12.55 28.13 -31.96
CA PRO A 394 -13.71 28.42 -32.80
C PRO A 394 -14.21 29.85 -32.54
N GLU A 395 -14.42 30.63 -33.59
CA GLU A 395 -14.83 32.05 -33.54
C GLU A 395 -16.16 32.31 -32.79
N GLU A 396 -16.89 31.29 -32.35
CA GLU A 396 -18.22 31.42 -31.75
C GLU A 396 -18.30 31.29 -30.22
N PHE A 397 -17.20 31.16 -29.49
CA PHE A 397 -17.23 31.20 -28.01
C PHE A 397 -16.97 32.60 -27.47
N SER A 398 -17.99 33.46 -27.53
CA SER A 398 -18.03 34.76 -26.84
C SER A 398 -18.14 34.54 -25.32
N LEU A 399 -16.99 34.47 -24.62
CA LEU A 399 -16.95 34.64 -23.17
C LEU A 399 -17.37 36.08 -22.84
N GLY A 400 -18.41 36.22 -22.00
CA GLY A 400 -18.98 37.51 -21.61
C GLY A 400 -17.98 38.47 -20.94
N PRO A 401 -18.37 39.75 -20.76
CA PRO A 401 -17.46 40.83 -20.42
C PRO A 401 -17.03 40.72 -18.95
N SER A 402 -15.93 40.02 -18.67
CA SER A 402 -15.30 40.07 -17.35
C SER A 402 -13.77 39.87 -17.36
N ALA A 403 -13.11 39.92 -18.52
CA ALA A 403 -11.66 39.98 -18.57
C ALA A 403 -11.26 41.18 -19.44
N ALA A 404 -10.74 42.20 -18.77
CA ALA A 404 -10.37 43.47 -19.34
C ALA A 404 -9.40 43.32 -20.53
N GLU A 405 -9.65 44.11 -21.57
CA GLU A 405 -8.64 44.53 -22.53
C GLU A 405 -7.54 45.32 -21.81
N GLU A 406 -6.52 44.62 -21.30
CA GLU A 406 -5.22 45.24 -21.04
C GLU A 406 -4.18 44.64 -22.01
N LYS A 407 -3.72 45.52 -22.91
CA LYS A 407 -2.72 45.26 -23.93
C LYS A 407 -1.45 44.65 -23.31
N GLY A 408 -1.13 43.41 -23.69
CA GLY A 408 0.23 42.86 -23.51
C GLY A 408 0.34 41.40 -23.04
N TRP A 409 -0.73 40.77 -22.59
CA TRP A 409 -0.68 39.38 -22.12
C TRP A 409 -1.41 38.44 -23.09
N THR A 410 -0.66 37.77 -23.96
CA THR A 410 -1.15 36.54 -24.61
C THR A 410 -1.38 35.50 -23.52
N GLN A 411 -2.61 35.31 -23.07
CA GLN A 411 -3.00 34.10 -22.35
C GLN A 411 -2.84 32.93 -23.32
N SER A 412 -1.69 32.26 -23.26
CA SER A 412 -1.57 30.92 -23.81
C SER A 412 -2.51 30.03 -23.00
N ILE A 413 -3.70 29.76 -23.53
CA ILE A 413 -4.54 28.66 -23.06
C ILE A 413 -3.71 27.39 -23.31
N ARG A 414 -2.90 26.98 -22.34
CA ARG A 414 -2.31 25.64 -22.34
C ARG A 414 -3.51 24.70 -22.18
N ASP A 415 -3.68 23.79 -23.14
CA ASP A 415 -4.63 22.70 -22.97
C ASP A 415 -4.12 21.82 -21.81
N VAL A 416 -4.60 22.12 -20.61
CA VAL A 416 -4.20 21.41 -19.41
C VAL A 416 -4.98 20.09 -19.41
N GLY A 417 -4.46 19.11 -20.17
CA GLY A 417 -4.96 17.74 -20.18
C GLY A 417 -5.10 17.20 -18.75
N ALA A 418 -5.83 16.12 -18.53
CA ALA A 418 -6.10 15.70 -17.16
C ALA A 418 -4.80 15.22 -16.42
N PRO A 419 -4.75 15.18 -15.07
CA PRO A 419 -3.49 15.07 -14.33
C PRO A 419 -2.89 13.66 -14.37
N LEU A 420 -1.58 13.50 -14.66
CA LEU A 420 -0.91 12.20 -14.70
C LEU A 420 -1.14 11.34 -13.42
N SER A 421 -1.06 10.02 -13.57
CA SER A 421 -1.23 9.09 -12.42
C SER A 421 -0.11 9.25 -11.38
N PRO A 422 -0.33 8.84 -10.12
CA PRO A 422 0.69 8.96 -9.08
C PRO A 422 1.99 8.20 -9.34
N PHE A 423 1.96 7.23 -10.25
CA PHE A 423 3.16 6.53 -10.70
C PHE A 423 4.14 7.45 -11.44
N HIS A 424 3.65 8.48 -12.11
CA HIS A 424 4.46 9.43 -12.88
C HIS A 424 5.23 10.41 -11.99
N TYR A 425 4.67 10.75 -10.82
CA TYR A 425 5.27 11.70 -9.88
C TYR A 425 6.09 11.03 -8.77
N GLN A 426 6.29 9.70 -8.82
CA GLN A 426 7.17 8.98 -7.90
C GLN A 426 8.63 9.40 -8.06
N LEU A 427 9.38 9.36 -6.96
CA LEU A 427 10.79 9.74 -6.98
C LEU A 427 11.64 8.65 -7.64
N ARG A 428 12.41 9.05 -8.66
CA ARG A 428 13.58 8.38 -9.29
C ARG A 428 13.41 6.98 -9.90
N LYS A 429 12.56 6.09 -9.38
CA LYS A 429 12.52 4.68 -9.78
C LYS A 429 11.10 4.17 -9.92
N GLY A 430 10.57 4.24 -11.15
CA GLY A 430 9.34 3.55 -11.54
C GLY A 430 9.58 2.05 -11.74
N TRP A 431 9.78 1.31 -10.66
CA TRP A 431 9.80 -0.17 -10.71
C TRP A 431 8.42 -0.69 -11.06
N ARG A 432 7.38 -0.15 -10.42
CA ARG A 432 5.99 -0.53 -10.62
C ARG A 432 5.42 0.20 -11.83
N VAL A 433 4.95 -0.57 -12.80
CA VAL A 433 4.21 -0.07 -13.96
C VAL A 433 2.83 0.40 -13.47
N PRO A 434 2.29 1.52 -13.98
CA PRO A 434 0.96 2.00 -13.59
C PRO A 434 -0.10 0.95 -13.91
N TYR A 435 -1.02 0.74 -12.98
CA TYR A 435 -2.16 -0.14 -13.16
C TYR A 435 -3.39 0.47 -12.48
N LEU A 436 -4.57 -0.01 -12.87
CA LEU A 436 -5.84 0.34 -12.24
C LEU A 436 -6.26 -0.79 -11.29
N GLU A 437 -6.73 -0.43 -10.10
CA GLU A 437 -7.39 -1.41 -9.24
C GLU A 437 -8.72 -1.86 -9.87
N GLU A 438 -8.77 -3.09 -10.36
CA GLU A 438 -9.95 -3.73 -10.91
C GLU A 438 -10.66 -4.62 -9.88
N LYS A 439 -11.93 -4.97 -10.14
CA LYS A 439 -12.73 -5.82 -9.23
C LYS A 439 -12.08 -7.16 -8.92
N ILE A 440 -11.31 -7.72 -9.86
CA ILE A 440 -10.56 -8.97 -9.63
C ILE A 440 -9.51 -8.81 -8.51
N HIS A 441 -8.92 -7.62 -8.36
CA HIS A 441 -7.96 -7.35 -7.29
C HIS A 441 -8.61 -7.37 -5.90
N GLU A 442 -9.91 -7.05 -5.78
CA GLU A 442 -10.64 -7.14 -4.50
C GLU A 442 -10.74 -8.57 -3.97
N GLN A 443 -10.59 -9.58 -4.83
CA GLN A 443 -10.53 -10.99 -4.43
C GLN A 443 -9.23 -11.31 -3.67
N PHE A 444 -8.16 -10.55 -3.94
CA PHE A 444 -6.86 -10.71 -3.28
C PHE A 444 -6.73 -9.81 -2.06
N ARG A 445 -7.18 -10.30 -0.89
CA ARG A 445 -7.06 -9.56 0.37
C ARG A 445 -5.63 -9.48 0.93
N THR A 446 -4.75 -10.40 0.53
CA THR A 446 -3.37 -10.50 1.00
C THR A 446 -2.51 -11.29 0.00
N HIS A 447 -1.19 -11.26 0.19
CA HIS A 447 -0.25 -12.11 -0.54
C HIS A 447 -0.52 -13.60 -0.27
N ILE A 448 -0.30 -14.42 -1.30
CA ILE A 448 -0.42 -15.88 -1.19
C ILE A 448 0.82 -16.43 -0.50
N TYR A 449 2.00 -16.09 -1.01
CA TYR A 449 3.29 -16.56 -0.51
C TYR A 449 4.15 -15.42 0.01
N GLY A 450 4.86 -15.65 1.12
CA GLY A 450 5.89 -14.72 1.64
C GLY A 450 7.32 -15.05 1.18
N TRP A 451 7.49 -16.14 0.43
CA TRP A 451 8.73 -16.65 -0.17
C TRP A 451 8.41 -17.48 -1.45
N THR A 452 9.40 -17.86 -2.26
CA THR A 452 9.22 -18.70 -3.45
C THR A 452 9.50 -20.19 -3.22
N TRP A 453 8.89 -21.06 -4.03
CA TRP A 453 9.04 -22.53 -3.98
C TRP A 453 9.79 -23.09 -5.20
N GLU A 454 10.64 -22.27 -5.80
CA GLU A 454 11.57 -22.65 -6.86
C GLU A 454 13.00 -22.36 -6.42
N ASP A 455 13.92 -23.20 -6.87
CA ASP A 455 15.35 -22.98 -6.66
C ASP A 455 15.90 -22.07 -7.78
N PRO A 456 16.17 -20.77 -7.51
CA PRO A 456 16.61 -19.86 -8.56
C PRO A 456 18.08 -20.09 -8.95
N ASP A 457 18.88 -20.76 -8.10
CA ASP A 457 20.25 -21.15 -8.47
C ASP A 457 20.22 -22.14 -9.64
N VAL A 458 19.25 -23.07 -9.62
CA VAL A 458 19.04 -24.04 -10.70
C VAL A 458 18.58 -23.35 -11.97
N ASP A 459 17.71 -22.34 -11.85
CA ASP A 459 17.24 -21.55 -13.00
C ASP A 459 18.40 -20.81 -13.68
N VAL A 460 19.21 -20.06 -12.92
CA VAL A 460 20.36 -19.34 -13.48
C VAL A 460 21.34 -20.30 -14.18
N LYS A 461 21.68 -21.43 -13.53
CA LYS A 461 22.65 -22.39 -14.05
C LYS A 461 22.13 -23.15 -15.28
N LYS A 462 20.95 -23.75 -15.20
CA LYS A 462 20.43 -24.62 -16.26
C LYS A 462 19.90 -23.84 -17.46
N LEU A 463 19.42 -22.61 -17.26
CA LEU A 463 18.91 -21.76 -18.34
C LEU A 463 19.98 -20.84 -18.93
N GLY A 464 21.15 -20.73 -18.31
CA GLY A 464 22.24 -19.84 -18.74
C GLY A 464 21.87 -18.37 -18.66
N ILE A 465 21.13 -17.97 -17.60
CA ILE A 465 20.71 -16.57 -17.42
C ILE A 465 21.95 -15.70 -17.23
N ASN A 466 22.06 -14.61 -17.97
CA ASN A 466 23.21 -13.73 -18.02
C ASN A 466 22.81 -12.24 -18.16
N LYS A 467 23.82 -11.36 -18.16
CA LYS A 467 23.65 -9.91 -18.16
C LYS A 467 22.93 -9.31 -19.37
N ASN A 468 22.84 -10.05 -20.48
CA ASN A 468 22.17 -9.61 -21.71
C ASN A 468 20.72 -10.12 -21.79
N ASP A 469 20.25 -10.84 -20.78
CA ASP A 469 18.92 -11.42 -20.78
C ASP A 469 17.84 -10.41 -20.38
N HIS A 470 16.73 -10.52 -21.10
CA HIS A 470 15.46 -9.86 -20.82
C HIS A 470 14.48 -10.95 -20.38
N VAL A 471 14.26 -11.01 -19.08
CA VAL A 471 13.55 -12.11 -18.43
C VAL A 471 12.15 -11.67 -18.04
N LEU A 472 11.13 -12.44 -18.43
CA LEU A 472 9.81 -12.37 -17.80
C LEU A 472 9.68 -13.51 -16.80
N ALA A 473 9.22 -13.21 -15.58
CA ALA A 473 8.98 -14.20 -14.55
C ALA A 473 7.79 -13.81 -13.68
N ILE A 474 7.07 -14.82 -13.17
CA ILE A 474 6.05 -14.58 -12.15
C ILE A 474 6.69 -13.97 -10.90
N THR A 475 6.06 -12.94 -10.34
CA THR A 475 6.62 -12.16 -9.22
C THR A 475 6.70 -13.03 -7.96
N SER A 476 5.60 -13.68 -7.58
CA SER A 476 5.47 -14.38 -6.30
C SER A 476 5.92 -13.45 -5.15
N ALA A 477 6.75 -13.89 -4.21
CA ALA A 477 7.29 -13.02 -3.16
C ALA A 477 8.54 -12.21 -3.60
N GLY A 478 8.94 -12.29 -4.87
CA GLY A 478 10.05 -11.54 -5.44
C GLY A 478 11.43 -12.17 -5.27
N ASP A 479 11.55 -13.32 -4.60
CA ASP A 479 12.86 -13.92 -4.27
C ASP A 479 13.63 -14.40 -5.50
N ASN A 480 12.96 -15.04 -6.46
CA ASN A 480 13.58 -15.53 -7.69
C ASN A 480 14.10 -14.38 -8.55
N VAL A 481 13.28 -13.35 -8.79
CA VAL A 481 13.69 -12.19 -9.60
C VAL A 481 14.81 -11.37 -8.94
N LEU A 482 14.81 -11.25 -7.60
CA LEU A 482 15.93 -10.65 -6.87
C LEU A 482 17.21 -11.49 -7.03
N HIS A 483 17.08 -12.82 -7.02
CA HIS A 483 18.19 -13.72 -7.28
C HIS A 483 18.73 -13.59 -8.71
N TYR A 484 17.86 -13.52 -9.73
CA TYR A 484 18.28 -13.32 -11.12
C TYR A 484 19.03 -12.01 -11.31
N ALA A 485 18.52 -10.91 -10.72
CA ALA A 485 19.19 -9.62 -10.74
C ALA A 485 20.57 -9.67 -10.06
N LEU A 486 20.69 -10.42 -8.96
CA LEU A 486 21.94 -10.55 -8.21
C LEU A 486 22.96 -11.42 -8.94
N ALA A 487 22.56 -12.64 -9.33
CA ALA A 487 23.46 -13.68 -9.84
C ALA A 487 23.81 -13.47 -11.31
N ALA A 488 22.83 -13.08 -12.13
CA ALA A 488 23.01 -12.91 -13.58
C ALA A 488 23.19 -11.45 -14.01
N GLN A 489 22.79 -10.48 -13.16
CA GLN A 489 22.77 -9.06 -13.49
C GLN A 489 22.02 -8.76 -14.80
N CYS A 490 20.87 -9.43 -14.98
CA CYS A 490 20.03 -9.29 -16.17
C CYS A 490 19.81 -7.83 -16.54
N GLU A 491 19.77 -7.54 -17.84
CA GLU A 491 19.51 -6.19 -18.33
C GLU A 491 18.10 -5.73 -17.97
N ARG A 492 17.13 -6.64 -18.07
CA ARG A 492 15.72 -6.36 -17.81
C ARG A 492 15.03 -7.56 -17.15
N ILE A 493 14.21 -7.28 -16.14
CA ILE A 493 13.38 -8.29 -15.46
C ILE A 493 11.95 -7.77 -15.36
N HIS A 494 11.03 -8.41 -16.09
CA HIS A 494 9.59 -8.19 -16.00
C HIS A 494 9.01 -9.17 -14.96
N ALA A 495 8.71 -8.67 -13.77
CA ALA A 495 8.05 -9.40 -12.71
C ALA A 495 6.53 -9.23 -12.87
N VAL A 496 5.79 -10.30 -13.14
CA VAL A 496 4.35 -10.27 -13.47
C VAL A 496 3.54 -10.96 -12.38
N ASP A 497 2.45 -10.34 -11.92
CA ASP A 497 1.52 -10.98 -11.00
C ASP A 497 0.15 -10.30 -11.06
N MET A 498 -0.93 -11.08 -11.09
CA MET A 498 -2.29 -10.55 -11.03
C MET A 498 -2.67 -10.13 -9.59
N ASN A 499 -2.01 -10.70 -8.57
CA ASN A 499 -2.22 -10.29 -7.19
C ASN A 499 -1.37 -9.06 -6.86
N PRO A 500 -1.96 -7.87 -6.64
CA PRO A 500 -1.19 -6.67 -6.31
C PRO A 500 -0.35 -6.81 -5.04
N CYS A 501 -0.79 -7.64 -4.07
CA CYS A 501 -0.07 -7.85 -2.82
C CYS A 501 1.31 -8.49 -3.01
N GLN A 502 1.48 -9.35 -4.03
CA GLN A 502 2.78 -9.93 -4.38
C GLN A 502 3.74 -8.86 -4.90
N GLY A 503 3.22 -7.99 -5.78
CA GLY A 503 3.89 -6.78 -6.20
C GLY A 503 4.30 -5.86 -5.05
N HIS A 504 3.41 -5.64 -4.07
CA HIS A 504 3.71 -4.82 -2.90
C HIS A 504 4.85 -5.38 -2.04
N ILE A 505 5.04 -6.71 -1.99
CA ILE A 505 6.17 -7.34 -1.30
C ILE A 505 7.47 -7.05 -2.04
N LEU A 506 7.52 -7.29 -3.35
CA LEU A 506 8.73 -7.03 -4.13
C LEU A 506 9.10 -5.54 -4.08
N GLU A 507 8.12 -4.64 -4.22
CA GLU A 507 8.31 -3.20 -4.11
C GLU A 507 8.83 -2.80 -2.71
N LEU A 508 8.32 -3.42 -1.64
CA LEU A 508 8.83 -3.21 -0.28
C LEU A 508 10.27 -3.69 -0.11
N LYS A 509 10.62 -4.86 -0.66
CA LYS A 509 12.00 -5.39 -0.65
C LYS A 509 12.94 -4.44 -1.39
N LEU A 510 12.57 -3.96 -2.59
CA LEU A 510 13.36 -3.03 -3.39
C LEU A 510 13.55 -1.68 -2.69
N ALA A 511 12.47 -1.11 -2.12
CA ALA A 511 12.53 0.13 -1.34
C ALA A 511 13.43 -0.03 -0.10
N ALA A 512 13.34 -1.17 0.58
CA ALA A 512 14.14 -1.47 1.75
C ALA A 512 15.63 -1.63 1.40
N ILE A 513 15.95 -2.35 0.33
CA ILE A 513 17.33 -2.46 -0.19
C ILE A 513 17.88 -1.07 -0.49
N GLN A 514 17.09 -0.20 -1.13
CA GLN A 514 17.54 1.13 -1.55
C GLN A 514 17.81 2.11 -0.40
N THR A 515 17.16 1.95 0.76
CA THR A 515 17.11 3.00 1.80
C THR A 515 17.49 2.59 3.20
N LEU A 516 17.37 1.30 3.53
CA LEU A 516 17.65 0.84 4.88
C LEU A 516 19.11 0.44 5.03
N GLU A 517 19.55 0.40 6.27
CA GLU A 517 20.78 -0.31 6.63
C GLU A 517 20.51 -1.82 6.62
N TYR A 518 21.57 -2.61 6.43
CA TYR A 518 21.46 -4.06 6.33
C TYR A 518 20.78 -4.71 7.56
N ASN A 519 20.97 -4.14 8.75
CA ASN A 519 20.36 -4.68 9.97
C ASN A 519 18.83 -4.54 9.98
N ASP A 520 18.31 -3.36 9.64
CA ASP A 520 16.86 -3.12 9.53
C ASP A 520 16.26 -4.03 8.44
N PHE A 521 16.96 -4.17 7.30
CA PHE A 521 16.57 -5.07 6.22
C PHE A 521 16.51 -6.54 6.67
N TRP A 522 17.52 -7.01 7.42
CA TRP A 522 17.53 -8.35 7.99
C TRP A 522 16.43 -8.56 9.02
N MET A 523 16.14 -7.59 9.87
CA MET A 523 15.05 -7.71 10.83
C MET A 523 13.71 -7.89 10.10
N MET A 524 13.48 -7.12 9.03
CA MET A 524 12.26 -7.27 8.22
C MET A 524 12.18 -8.63 7.52
N PHE A 525 13.18 -9.02 6.74
CA PHE A 525 13.08 -10.17 5.82
C PHE A 525 13.96 -11.37 6.17
N GLY A 526 14.81 -11.29 7.18
CA GLY A 526 15.52 -12.44 7.75
C GLY A 526 14.76 -13.00 8.95
N GLU A 527 14.53 -12.15 9.95
CA GLU A 527 13.76 -12.49 11.15
C GLU A 527 12.24 -12.51 10.92
N GLY A 528 11.75 -11.82 9.88
CA GLY A 528 10.32 -11.64 9.65
C GLY A 528 9.65 -10.69 10.65
N ARG A 529 10.43 -9.90 11.41
CA ARG A 529 9.92 -9.07 12.50
C ARG A 529 10.73 -7.79 12.68
N HIS A 530 10.02 -6.67 12.69
CA HIS A 530 10.62 -5.37 12.97
C HIS A 530 9.71 -4.55 13.91
N PRO A 531 10.17 -4.16 15.12
CA PRO A 531 9.35 -3.43 16.09
C PRO A 531 8.92 -2.04 15.57
N ASP A 532 9.82 -1.35 14.85
CA ASP A 532 9.58 0.00 14.33
C ASP A 532 9.15 0.03 12.84
N PHE A 533 8.58 -1.06 12.30
CA PHE A 533 8.24 -1.13 10.88
C PHE A 533 7.38 0.05 10.41
N GLU A 534 6.36 0.42 11.18
CA GLU A 534 5.45 1.52 10.81
C GLU A 534 6.19 2.86 10.67
N ARG A 535 7.14 3.13 11.56
CA ARG A 535 7.96 4.34 11.51
C ARG A 535 8.87 4.31 10.28
N LEU A 536 9.56 3.19 10.03
CA LEU A 536 10.43 3.04 8.86
C LEU A 536 9.65 3.15 7.55
N LEU A 537 8.43 2.60 7.50
CA LEU A 537 7.53 2.66 6.36
C LEU A 537 7.30 4.10 5.92
N THR A 538 6.94 4.99 6.85
CA THR A 538 6.65 6.38 6.52
C THR A 538 7.92 7.22 6.38
N THR A 539 8.92 7.05 7.24
CA THR A 539 10.09 7.95 7.32
C THR A 539 11.25 7.61 6.38
N LYS A 540 11.38 6.34 5.93
CA LYS A 540 12.47 5.90 5.04
C LYS A 540 11.98 5.27 3.74
N LEU A 541 10.98 4.39 3.81
CA LEU A 541 10.55 3.58 2.66
C LEU A 541 9.59 4.32 1.73
N SER A 542 8.74 5.20 2.28
CA SER A 542 7.67 5.87 1.54
C SER A 542 8.10 6.56 0.24
N PRO A 543 9.28 7.20 0.10
CA PRO A 543 9.69 7.85 -1.14
C PRO A 543 9.85 6.92 -2.34
N PHE A 544 10.12 5.62 -2.09
CA PHE A 544 10.40 4.61 -3.11
C PHE A 544 9.28 3.60 -3.29
N LEU A 545 8.20 3.73 -2.53
CA LEU A 545 7.00 2.93 -2.73
C LEU A 545 6.07 3.61 -3.73
N SER A 546 5.12 2.86 -4.28
CA SER A 546 3.95 3.43 -4.92
C SER A 546 2.93 3.95 -3.90
N SER A 547 1.96 4.76 -4.34
CA SER A 547 0.84 5.16 -3.48
C SER A 547 0.07 3.93 -3.00
N HIS A 548 -0.17 2.97 -3.90
CA HIS A 548 -0.81 1.68 -3.64
C HIS A 548 -0.08 0.89 -2.55
N ALA A 549 1.22 0.61 -2.75
CA ALA A 549 1.99 -0.17 -1.79
C ALA A 549 2.10 0.53 -0.43
N TYR A 550 2.29 1.85 -0.41
CA TYR A 550 2.31 2.59 0.86
C TYR A 550 0.98 2.46 1.61
N ALA A 551 -0.16 2.63 0.94
CA ALA A 551 -1.47 2.51 1.55
C ALA A 551 -1.74 1.07 2.06
N TYR A 552 -1.35 0.06 1.28
CA TYR A 552 -1.41 -1.34 1.67
C TYR A 552 -0.62 -1.60 2.95
N TRP A 553 0.68 -1.25 2.97
CA TRP A 553 1.56 -1.50 4.11
C TRP A 553 1.21 -0.67 5.35
N LYS A 554 0.68 0.55 5.17
CA LYS A 554 0.22 1.38 6.30
C LYS A 554 -0.97 0.73 7.01
N THR A 555 -1.88 0.13 6.24
CA THR A 555 -3.03 -0.64 6.77
C THR A 555 -2.59 -1.98 7.39
N HIS A 556 -1.49 -2.54 6.90
CA HIS A 556 -0.96 -3.85 7.31
C HIS A 556 0.35 -3.77 8.09
N ALA A 557 0.62 -2.64 8.78
CA ALA A 557 1.88 -2.42 9.49
C ALA A 557 2.16 -3.49 10.57
N ASN A 558 1.10 -4.11 11.09
CA ASN A 558 1.20 -5.18 12.08
C ASN A 558 1.71 -6.53 11.51
N GLN A 559 1.89 -6.68 10.19
CA GLN A 559 2.40 -7.93 9.62
C GLN A 559 3.82 -8.25 10.13
N PHE A 560 4.67 -7.24 10.30
CA PHE A 560 6.02 -7.36 10.86
C PHE A 560 6.09 -7.27 12.40
N SER A 561 4.97 -7.15 13.10
CA SER A 561 4.99 -7.03 14.58
C SER A 561 5.37 -8.33 15.29
N ARG A 562 5.00 -9.47 14.71
CA ARG A 562 5.24 -10.81 15.27
C ARG A 562 6.11 -11.66 14.35
N ASN A 563 5.58 -12.01 13.18
CA ASN A 563 6.28 -12.81 12.17
C ASN A 563 5.55 -12.66 10.84
N PHE A 564 6.24 -12.09 9.85
CA PHE A 564 5.79 -11.87 8.48
C PHE A 564 5.43 -13.18 7.79
N TYR A 565 6.25 -14.22 7.94
CA TYR A 565 6.07 -15.52 7.27
C TYR A 565 4.85 -16.32 7.75
N TYR A 566 4.30 -15.96 8.92
CA TYR A 566 3.03 -16.54 9.41
C TYR A 566 1.79 -15.74 8.98
N ARG A 567 1.96 -14.75 8.11
CA ARG A 567 0.88 -13.98 7.46
C ARG A 567 0.63 -14.52 6.04
N GLY A 568 -0.36 -13.93 5.36
CA GLY A 568 -0.79 -14.42 4.05
C GLY A 568 -1.49 -15.78 4.12
N TYR A 569 -1.76 -16.35 2.94
CA TYR A 569 -2.37 -17.67 2.83
C TYR A 569 -1.40 -18.78 3.24
N SER A 570 -0.16 -18.76 2.75
CA SER A 570 0.87 -19.76 3.11
C SER A 570 1.22 -19.75 4.61
N GLY A 571 1.09 -18.60 5.28
CA GLY A 571 1.28 -18.50 6.72
C GLY A 571 0.24 -19.26 7.56
N TRP A 572 -0.95 -19.57 7.01
CA TRP A 572 -1.88 -20.51 7.65
C TRP A 572 -1.33 -21.93 7.62
N ALA A 573 -0.77 -22.37 6.50
CA ALA A 573 -0.15 -23.69 6.38
C ALA A 573 1.00 -23.85 7.39
N LEU A 574 1.87 -22.85 7.53
CA LEU A 574 2.95 -22.88 8.54
C LEU A 574 2.40 -22.96 9.97
N ARG A 575 1.38 -22.17 10.30
CA ARG A 575 0.76 -22.20 11.64
C ARG A 575 0.12 -23.56 11.95
N LEU A 576 -0.55 -24.16 10.97
CA LEU A 576 -1.14 -25.49 11.11
C LEU A 576 -0.06 -26.57 11.24
N ALA A 577 1.02 -26.52 10.46
CA ALA A 577 2.16 -27.42 10.60
C ALA A 577 2.80 -27.33 11.99
N HIS A 578 3.03 -26.11 12.50
CA HIS A 578 3.55 -25.89 13.86
C HIS A 578 2.61 -26.37 14.98
N ALA A 579 1.30 -26.34 14.74
CA ALA A 579 0.31 -26.94 15.64
C ALA A 579 0.35 -28.47 15.55
N ALA A 580 0.45 -29.06 14.35
CA ALA A 580 0.57 -30.49 14.15
C ALA A 580 1.84 -31.05 14.83
N PHE A 581 2.98 -30.39 14.66
CA PHE A 581 4.23 -30.78 15.33
C PHE A 581 4.17 -30.65 16.86
N PHE A 582 3.35 -29.74 17.37
CA PHE A 582 3.08 -29.63 18.81
C PHE A 582 2.31 -30.83 19.32
N VAL A 583 1.18 -31.12 18.67
CA VAL A 583 0.27 -32.20 19.05
C VAL A 583 0.97 -33.56 18.94
N ALA A 584 1.80 -33.74 17.90
CA ALA A 584 2.60 -34.95 17.72
C ALA A 584 3.84 -35.04 18.63
N GLY A 585 4.13 -34.01 19.44
CA GLY A 585 5.27 -34.01 20.37
C GLY A 585 6.66 -33.92 19.73
N VAL A 586 6.76 -33.56 18.44
CA VAL A 586 8.02 -33.58 17.66
C VAL A 586 8.66 -32.19 17.49
N ARG A 587 8.19 -31.15 18.18
CA ARG A 587 8.78 -29.80 18.06
C ARG A 587 10.29 -29.77 18.32
N GLY A 588 10.75 -30.57 19.30
CA GLY A 588 12.18 -30.71 19.60
C GLY A 588 12.93 -31.34 18.42
N ASP A 589 12.36 -32.35 17.77
CA ASP A 589 12.93 -33.01 16.60
C ASP A 589 13.02 -32.09 15.40
N VAL A 590 11.99 -31.28 15.14
CA VAL A 590 12.01 -30.26 14.06
C VAL A 590 13.16 -29.29 14.27
N LYS A 591 13.35 -28.81 15.50
CA LYS A 591 14.48 -27.92 15.84
C LYS A 591 15.82 -28.62 15.67
N ARG A 592 15.94 -29.89 16.09
CA ARG A 592 17.15 -30.70 15.87
C ARG A 592 17.45 -30.88 14.38
N MET A 593 16.44 -31.12 13.55
CA MET A 593 16.60 -31.25 12.10
C MET A 593 17.16 -29.96 11.48
N CYS A 594 16.64 -28.79 11.90
CA CYS A 594 17.13 -27.49 11.44
C CYS A 594 18.55 -27.16 11.92
N GLN A 595 19.03 -27.80 12.99
CA GLN A 595 20.34 -27.56 13.62
C GLN A 595 21.37 -28.67 13.32
N ALA A 596 20.95 -29.74 12.64
CA ALA A 596 21.75 -30.91 12.37
C ALA A 596 23.04 -30.55 11.63
N SER A 597 24.13 -31.19 12.01
CA SER A 597 25.46 -30.90 11.44
C SER A 597 25.85 -31.85 10.31
N SER A 598 24.99 -32.84 9.99
CA SER A 598 25.20 -33.77 8.88
C SER A 598 23.88 -34.17 8.24
N VAL A 599 23.91 -34.50 6.95
CA VAL A 599 22.76 -35.05 6.22
C VAL A 599 22.31 -36.41 6.81
N ALA A 600 23.25 -37.22 7.32
CA ALA A 600 22.93 -38.49 7.97
C ALA A 600 22.10 -38.32 9.25
N GLU A 601 22.36 -37.26 10.03
CA GLU A 601 21.52 -36.91 11.16
C GLU A 601 20.14 -36.41 10.72
N GLN A 602 20.06 -35.54 9.71
CA GLN A 602 18.78 -35.07 9.16
C GLN A 602 17.92 -36.22 8.65
N GLN A 603 18.52 -37.14 7.89
CA GLN A 603 17.86 -38.32 7.34
C GLN A 603 17.30 -39.20 8.46
N ARG A 604 18.08 -39.45 9.51
CA ARG A 604 17.65 -40.23 10.68
C ARG A 604 16.46 -39.58 11.40
N ILE A 605 16.46 -38.25 11.54
CA ILE A 605 15.35 -37.52 12.17
C ILE A 605 14.11 -37.57 11.28
N TRP A 606 14.27 -37.36 9.98
CA TRP A 606 13.19 -37.48 8.99
C TRP A 606 12.51 -38.84 9.09
N GLU A 607 13.24 -39.93 8.89
CA GLU A 607 12.72 -41.30 8.85
C GLU A 607 12.04 -41.70 10.17
N LYS A 608 12.68 -41.39 11.32
CA LYS A 608 12.21 -41.88 12.62
C LYS A 608 11.13 -41.01 13.26
N LYS A 609 11.04 -39.73 12.93
CA LYS A 609 10.21 -38.76 13.68
C LYS A 609 9.24 -37.98 12.81
N LEU A 610 9.66 -37.47 11.65
CA LEU A 610 8.83 -36.56 10.86
C LEU A 610 8.03 -37.26 9.76
N ARG A 611 8.67 -38.18 9.01
CA ARG A 611 8.05 -38.94 7.92
C ARG A 611 6.73 -39.63 8.34
N PRO A 612 6.63 -40.29 9.51
CA PRO A 612 5.37 -40.92 9.95
C PRO A 612 4.22 -39.94 10.17
N ILE A 613 4.51 -38.67 10.47
CA ILE A 613 3.51 -37.62 10.68
C ILE A 613 2.98 -37.16 9.32
N PHE A 614 3.87 -36.90 8.36
CA PHE A 614 3.49 -36.45 7.02
C PHE A 614 2.70 -37.52 6.24
N LEU A 615 3.08 -38.79 6.38
CA LEU A 615 2.42 -39.92 5.70
C LEU A 615 1.27 -40.54 6.50
N ASN A 616 0.86 -39.94 7.62
CA ASN A 616 -0.31 -40.39 8.35
C ASN A 616 -1.56 -40.25 7.45
N LYS A 617 -2.42 -41.28 7.40
CA LYS A 617 -3.67 -41.29 6.62
C LYS A 617 -4.56 -40.08 6.87
N ILE A 618 -4.61 -39.56 8.10
CA ILE A 618 -5.38 -38.35 8.42
C ILE A 618 -4.77 -37.11 7.73
N MET A 619 -3.44 -36.99 7.73
CA MET A 619 -2.73 -35.88 7.08
C MET A 619 -2.85 -35.96 5.56
N VAL A 620 -2.59 -37.13 4.99
CA VAL A 620 -2.64 -37.36 3.54
C VAL A 620 -4.06 -37.20 3.01
N LYS A 621 -5.08 -37.85 3.60
CA LYS A 621 -6.46 -37.77 3.08
C LYS A 621 -7.21 -36.51 3.53
N GLY A 622 -6.98 -36.04 4.76
CA GLY A 622 -7.73 -34.94 5.34
C GLY A 622 -7.26 -33.56 4.88
N PHE A 623 -5.95 -33.39 4.64
CA PHE A 623 -5.34 -32.12 4.29
C PHE A 623 -4.72 -32.13 2.90
N LEU A 624 -3.66 -32.92 2.68
CA LEU A 624 -2.86 -32.85 1.45
C LEU A 624 -3.57 -33.38 0.20
N GLY A 625 -4.52 -34.31 0.37
CA GLY A 625 -5.41 -34.82 -0.67
C GLY A 625 -6.73 -34.08 -0.76
N ASN A 626 -6.92 -33.00 -0.01
CA ASN A 626 -8.14 -32.19 -0.02
C ASN A 626 -7.92 -30.94 -0.88
N SER A 627 -8.60 -30.87 -2.03
CA SER A 627 -8.48 -29.75 -2.98
C SER A 627 -8.83 -28.39 -2.35
N PHE A 628 -9.76 -28.35 -1.39
CA PHE A 628 -10.11 -27.12 -0.68
C PHE A 628 -8.97 -26.63 0.20
N PHE A 629 -8.30 -27.53 0.93
CA PHE A 629 -7.14 -27.20 1.73
C PHE A 629 -5.97 -26.76 0.85
N ASN A 630 -5.69 -27.50 -0.22
CA ASN A 630 -4.62 -27.19 -1.17
C ASN A 630 -4.80 -25.81 -1.79
N TRP A 631 -6.01 -25.44 -2.23
CA TRP A 631 -6.28 -24.10 -2.75
C TRP A 631 -6.12 -23.00 -1.70
N HIS A 632 -6.81 -23.12 -0.55
CA HIS A 632 -6.87 -22.03 0.43
C HIS A 632 -5.65 -21.90 1.33
N ALA A 633 -4.86 -22.96 1.53
CA ALA A 633 -3.68 -22.93 2.40
C ALA A 633 -2.37 -23.00 1.62
N LEU A 634 -2.34 -23.74 0.50
CA LEU A 634 -1.13 -23.98 -0.28
C LEU A 634 -1.15 -23.29 -1.64
N GLY A 635 -2.25 -22.65 -2.06
CA GLY A 635 -2.36 -21.99 -3.37
C GLY A 635 -2.36 -22.95 -4.57
N VAL A 636 -2.66 -24.24 -4.36
CA VAL A 636 -2.60 -25.29 -5.39
C VAL A 636 -4.00 -25.54 -5.98
N PRO A 637 -4.24 -25.25 -7.27
CA PRO A 637 -5.52 -25.51 -7.92
C PRO A 637 -5.81 -27.01 -8.11
N LYS A 638 -7.09 -27.32 -8.36
CA LYS A 638 -7.52 -28.70 -8.63
C LYS A 638 -6.85 -29.28 -9.88
N ASN A 639 -6.63 -28.48 -10.92
CA ASN A 639 -6.00 -28.94 -12.17
C ASN A 639 -4.54 -29.34 -11.97
N GLN A 640 -3.80 -28.57 -11.18
CA GLN A 640 -2.44 -28.93 -10.79
C GLN A 640 -2.42 -30.20 -9.93
N MET A 641 -3.41 -30.37 -9.05
CA MET A 641 -3.56 -31.61 -8.30
C MET A 641 -3.84 -32.82 -9.22
N ASN A 642 -4.69 -32.66 -10.22
CA ASN A 642 -4.96 -33.70 -11.21
C ASN A 642 -3.70 -34.09 -12.00
N CYS A 643 -2.79 -33.15 -12.25
CA CYS A 643 -1.54 -33.42 -12.97
C CYS A 643 -0.70 -34.50 -12.27
N PHE A 644 -0.48 -34.41 -10.96
CA PHE A 644 0.26 -35.46 -10.24
C PHE A 644 -0.58 -36.70 -9.94
N LEU A 645 -1.91 -36.58 -9.84
CA LEU A 645 -2.79 -37.73 -9.65
C LEU A 645 -2.86 -38.65 -10.89
N ASN A 646 -2.55 -38.11 -12.08
CA ASN A 646 -2.40 -38.91 -13.28
C ASN A 646 -1.14 -39.78 -13.25
N ASP A 647 -0.10 -39.36 -12.52
CA ASP A 647 1.16 -40.09 -12.41
C ASP A 647 1.21 -41.07 -11.23
N GLY A 648 0.33 -40.91 -10.23
CA GLY A 648 0.30 -41.76 -9.03
C GLY A 648 -0.68 -41.25 -7.97
N THR A 649 -0.46 -41.63 -6.71
CA THR A 649 -1.30 -41.19 -5.59
C THR A 649 -0.74 -39.93 -4.92
N VAL A 650 -1.56 -39.29 -4.07
CA VAL A 650 -1.11 -38.19 -3.20
C VAL A 650 0.06 -38.62 -2.32
N GLU A 651 0.04 -39.86 -1.82
CA GLU A 651 1.12 -40.41 -0.99
C GLU A 651 2.42 -40.58 -1.78
N ASP A 652 2.33 -41.05 -3.03
CA ASP A 652 3.49 -41.19 -3.92
C ASP A 652 4.11 -39.82 -4.21
N PHE A 653 3.29 -38.80 -4.49
CA PHE A 653 3.76 -37.44 -4.75
C PHE A 653 4.47 -36.85 -3.53
N ILE A 654 3.87 -36.94 -2.34
CA ILE A 654 4.48 -36.43 -1.09
C ILE A 654 5.78 -37.15 -0.79
N THR A 655 5.79 -38.48 -0.92
CA THR A 655 6.97 -39.32 -0.68
C THR A 655 8.10 -38.92 -1.62
N ALA A 656 7.83 -38.82 -2.93
CA ALA A 656 8.81 -38.41 -3.92
C ALA A 656 9.31 -36.98 -3.72
N THR A 657 8.48 -36.09 -3.16
CA THR A 657 8.83 -34.69 -2.88
C THR A 657 9.70 -34.57 -1.63
N LEU A 658 9.33 -35.24 -0.54
CA LEU A 658 9.93 -35.01 0.78
C LEU A 658 11.07 -35.98 1.13
N ASP A 659 11.00 -37.26 0.77
CA ASP A 659 12.00 -38.26 1.17
C ASP A 659 13.44 -37.95 0.69
N PRO A 660 13.67 -37.34 -0.49
CA PRO A 660 15.02 -37.02 -0.93
C PRO A 660 15.63 -35.79 -0.22
N LEU A 661 14.81 -34.88 0.33
CA LEU A 661 15.27 -33.58 0.81
C LEU A 661 16.32 -33.64 1.94
N PRO A 662 16.17 -34.48 2.99
CA PRO A 662 17.09 -34.47 4.12
C PRO A 662 18.50 -34.95 3.75
N SER A 663 18.63 -35.75 2.68
CA SER A 663 19.89 -36.27 2.17
C SER A 663 20.53 -35.37 1.10
N MET A 664 19.73 -34.64 0.32
CA MET A 664 20.22 -33.74 -0.74
C MET A 664 20.95 -32.51 -0.22
N ALA A 665 20.40 -31.83 0.79
CA ALA A 665 20.94 -30.56 1.27
C ALA A 665 20.72 -30.36 2.77
N ARG A 666 21.68 -29.69 3.40
CA ARG A 666 21.58 -29.34 4.82
C ARG A 666 20.64 -28.17 5.03
N LEU A 667 19.65 -28.31 5.91
CA LEU A 667 18.71 -27.24 6.24
C LEU A 667 19.44 -26.06 6.92
N LYS A 668 20.44 -26.37 7.76
CA LYS A 668 21.16 -25.42 8.61
C LYS A 668 21.83 -24.28 7.84
N ASP A 669 22.31 -24.53 6.63
CA ASP A 669 23.16 -23.60 5.87
C ASP A 669 23.03 -23.64 4.34
N ASP A 670 22.16 -24.46 3.77
CA ASP A 670 21.97 -24.54 2.31
C ASP A 670 20.49 -24.51 1.89
N ASN A 671 19.66 -25.42 2.42
CA ASN A 671 18.25 -25.51 2.07
C ASN A 671 17.38 -24.58 2.91
N TYR A 672 17.43 -23.29 2.57
CA TYR A 672 16.70 -22.22 3.26
C TYR A 672 15.19 -22.28 3.06
N PHE A 673 14.70 -22.95 2.01
CA PHE A 673 13.27 -23.05 1.70
C PHE A 673 12.53 -23.80 2.82
N PHE A 674 12.93 -25.05 3.08
CA PHE A 674 12.34 -25.84 4.15
C PHE A 674 12.80 -25.37 5.53
N PHE A 675 14.02 -24.82 5.65
CA PHE A 675 14.46 -24.20 6.90
C PHE A 675 13.50 -23.09 7.34
N LEU A 676 13.10 -22.20 6.43
CA LEU A 676 12.13 -21.14 6.74
C LEU A 676 10.81 -21.73 7.24
N CYS A 677 10.28 -22.73 6.55
CA CYS A 677 8.98 -23.32 6.90
C CYS A 677 9.00 -24.02 8.28
N LEU A 678 10.12 -24.65 8.64
CA LEU A 678 10.27 -25.38 9.90
C LEU A 678 10.69 -24.49 11.07
N ASN A 679 11.50 -23.47 10.82
CA ASN A 679 12.05 -22.56 11.83
C ASN A 679 11.23 -21.27 11.99
N GLY A 680 10.39 -20.93 11.01
CA GLY A 680 9.56 -19.74 10.95
C GLY A 680 10.31 -18.44 10.59
N ARG A 681 11.62 -18.52 10.38
CA ARG A 681 12.51 -17.40 10.01
C ARG A 681 13.79 -17.95 9.40
N TYR A 682 14.50 -17.10 8.66
CA TYR A 682 15.82 -17.46 8.13
C TYR A 682 16.91 -17.41 9.21
N SER A 683 18.06 -18.00 8.89
CA SER A 683 19.30 -17.80 9.65
C SER A 683 20.34 -17.16 8.74
N ARG A 684 21.35 -16.52 9.31
CA ARG A 684 22.43 -15.90 8.52
C ARG A 684 23.14 -16.90 7.59
N ALA A 685 23.18 -18.17 7.99
CA ALA A 685 23.76 -19.24 7.18
C ALA A 685 22.79 -19.76 6.12
N SER A 686 21.52 -19.98 6.49
CA SER A 686 20.47 -20.51 5.62
C SER A 686 19.45 -19.43 5.26
N CYS A 687 19.76 -18.68 4.21
CA CYS A 687 18.92 -17.63 3.66
C CYS A 687 19.16 -17.42 2.15
N PRO A 688 18.19 -16.87 1.41
CA PRO A 688 18.38 -16.41 0.04
C PRO A 688 19.59 -15.48 -0.11
N ALA A 689 20.28 -15.56 -1.26
CA ALA A 689 21.48 -14.76 -1.51
C ALA A 689 21.26 -13.24 -1.37
N TYR A 690 20.07 -12.73 -1.72
CA TYR A 690 19.74 -11.32 -1.58
C TYR A 690 19.63 -10.84 -0.11
N LEU A 691 19.45 -11.76 0.85
CA LEU A 691 19.45 -11.46 2.29
C LEU A 691 20.85 -11.48 2.90
N LYS A 692 21.87 -11.96 2.18
CA LYS A 692 23.26 -11.92 2.66
C LYS A 692 23.84 -10.51 2.53
N PRO A 693 24.81 -10.10 3.37
CA PRO A 693 25.36 -8.74 3.32
C PRO A 693 25.92 -8.35 1.94
N GLU A 694 26.59 -9.28 1.28
CA GLU A 694 27.14 -9.12 -0.06
C GLU A 694 26.05 -8.94 -1.11
N GLY A 695 25.00 -9.77 -1.08
CA GLY A 695 23.89 -9.68 -2.03
C GLY A 695 23.09 -8.39 -1.86
N PHE A 696 22.85 -8.00 -0.60
CA PHE A 696 22.22 -6.73 -0.26
C PHE A 696 22.99 -5.53 -0.84
N ARG A 697 24.32 -5.49 -0.68
CA ARG A 697 25.17 -4.41 -1.20
C ARG A 697 25.20 -4.36 -2.73
N VAL A 698 25.20 -5.51 -3.40
CA VAL A 698 25.16 -5.55 -4.88
C VAL A 698 23.82 -5.02 -5.39
N LEU A 699 22.71 -5.41 -4.76
CA LEU A 699 21.36 -4.94 -5.15
C LEU A 699 21.10 -3.46 -4.83
N GLN A 700 21.91 -2.83 -3.96
CA GLN A 700 21.89 -1.38 -3.79
C GLN A 700 22.40 -0.62 -5.02
N ASN A 701 23.17 -1.28 -5.90
CA ASN A 701 23.64 -0.66 -7.14
C ASN A 701 22.46 -0.23 -8.03
N ALA A 702 22.47 1.03 -8.46
CA ALA A 702 21.39 1.61 -9.25
C ALA A 702 21.14 0.88 -10.58
N LYS A 703 22.17 0.30 -11.21
CA LYS A 703 22.04 -0.48 -12.45
C LYS A 703 21.26 -1.76 -12.22
N VAL A 704 21.65 -2.56 -11.22
CA VAL A 704 21.01 -3.84 -10.90
C VAL A 704 19.56 -3.62 -10.46
N ASN A 705 19.36 -2.61 -9.61
CA ASN A 705 18.04 -2.24 -9.13
C ASN A 705 17.16 -1.58 -10.21
N GLY A 706 17.76 -1.03 -11.28
CA GLY A 706 17.05 -0.43 -12.42
C GLY A 706 16.50 -1.46 -13.42
N ALA A 707 16.89 -2.73 -13.31
CA ALA A 707 16.46 -3.79 -14.22
C ALA A 707 14.97 -4.17 -14.05
N PHE A 708 14.40 -3.97 -12.86
CA PHE A 708 13.04 -4.43 -12.54
C PHE A 708 11.94 -3.59 -13.19
N LYS A 709 10.92 -4.28 -13.71
CA LYS A 709 9.60 -3.78 -14.07
C LYS A 709 8.53 -4.70 -13.49
N LEU A 710 7.70 -4.17 -12.60
CA LEU A 710 6.64 -4.91 -11.91
C LEU A 710 5.31 -4.61 -12.59
N HIS A 711 4.67 -5.66 -13.09
CA HIS A 711 3.37 -5.59 -13.75
C HIS A 711 2.28 -6.16 -12.83
N THR A 712 1.12 -5.49 -12.77
CA THR A 712 -0.07 -5.98 -12.03
C THR A 712 -1.13 -6.39 -13.02
N ASP A 713 -1.00 -7.59 -13.57
CA ASP A 713 -1.80 -8.03 -14.71
C ASP A 713 -1.65 -9.55 -14.93
N THR A 714 -2.43 -10.10 -15.85
CA THR A 714 -2.24 -11.46 -16.36
C THR A 714 -0.97 -11.55 -17.20
N ILE A 715 -0.37 -12.75 -17.25
CA ILE A 715 0.82 -13.01 -18.07
C ILE A 715 0.51 -12.71 -19.54
N LEU A 716 -0.61 -13.23 -20.05
CA LEU A 716 -1.09 -12.96 -21.41
C LEU A 716 -1.13 -11.46 -21.76
N ASN A 717 -1.72 -10.61 -20.93
CA ASN A 717 -1.84 -9.18 -21.22
C ASN A 717 -0.49 -8.47 -21.22
N VAL A 718 0.40 -8.81 -20.27
CA VAL A 718 1.77 -8.27 -20.28
C VAL A 718 2.48 -8.67 -21.56
N LEU A 719 2.41 -9.93 -21.98
CA LEU A 719 3.04 -10.41 -23.21
C LEU A 719 2.51 -9.63 -24.43
N ARG A 720 1.19 -9.41 -24.54
CA ARG A 720 0.59 -8.61 -25.62
C ARG A 720 1.11 -7.17 -25.66
N GLY A 721 1.39 -6.58 -24.50
CA GLY A 721 2.02 -5.26 -24.41
C GLY A 721 3.43 -5.24 -24.98
N LEU A 722 4.20 -6.30 -24.74
CA LEU A 722 5.63 -6.38 -25.05
C LEU A 722 5.93 -6.41 -26.56
N PRO A 723 7.05 -5.80 -27.01
CA PRO A 723 7.49 -5.92 -28.39
C PRO A 723 7.85 -7.36 -28.78
N ASP A 724 7.63 -7.66 -30.05
CA ASP A 724 8.11 -8.87 -30.72
C ASP A 724 9.62 -9.02 -30.48
N GLU A 725 10.03 -10.26 -30.20
CA GLU A 725 11.43 -10.64 -29.97
C GLU A 725 12.19 -9.85 -28.87
N SER A 726 11.45 -9.17 -27.98
CA SER A 726 12.04 -8.42 -26.86
C SER A 726 12.61 -9.30 -25.75
N LEU A 727 12.04 -10.49 -25.52
CA LEU A 727 12.43 -11.36 -24.41
C LEU A 727 13.43 -12.44 -24.85
N THR A 728 14.33 -12.82 -23.93
CA THR A 728 15.20 -13.99 -24.10
C THR A 728 14.70 -15.19 -23.31
N LYS A 729 14.07 -14.96 -22.15
CA LYS A 729 13.60 -15.99 -21.23
C LYS A 729 12.19 -15.64 -20.72
N VAL A 730 11.30 -16.61 -20.74
CA VAL A 730 9.97 -16.52 -20.14
C VAL A 730 9.82 -17.65 -19.12
N ILE A 731 9.71 -17.32 -17.84
CA ILE A 731 9.67 -18.27 -16.72
C ILE A 731 8.26 -18.20 -16.09
N VAL A 732 7.39 -19.13 -16.50
CA VAL A 732 5.98 -19.17 -16.07
C VAL A 732 5.76 -20.06 -14.84
N MET A 733 6.83 -20.56 -14.22
CA MET A 733 6.77 -21.45 -13.05
C MET A 733 5.80 -22.62 -13.30
N ASP A 734 4.82 -22.84 -12.43
CA ASP A 734 3.83 -23.90 -12.51
C ASP A 734 2.45 -23.43 -12.97
N SER A 735 2.33 -22.20 -13.48
CA SER A 735 1.03 -21.66 -13.94
C SER A 735 0.40 -22.51 -15.05
N MET A 736 1.22 -23.18 -15.87
CA MET A 736 0.76 -24.07 -16.94
C MET A 736 -0.08 -25.25 -16.40
N ASP A 737 0.16 -25.69 -15.16
CA ASP A 737 -0.61 -26.77 -14.53
C ASP A 737 -2.02 -26.33 -14.11
N TRP A 738 -2.32 -25.02 -14.16
CA TRP A 738 -3.57 -24.46 -13.66
C TRP A 738 -4.69 -24.53 -14.70
N PHE A 739 -4.34 -24.62 -15.98
CA PHE A 739 -5.28 -24.66 -17.09
C PHE A 739 -5.97 -26.01 -17.22
N ASP A 740 -7.18 -25.99 -17.79
CA ASP A 740 -7.89 -27.20 -18.17
C ASP A 740 -7.19 -27.90 -19.35
N PRO A 741 -7.09 -29.24 -19.35
CA PRO A 741 -6.46 -29.97 -20.46
C PRO A 741 -7.14 -29.71 -21.81
N ILE A 742 -6.35 -29.27 -22.79
CA ILE A 742 -6.79 -29.07 -24.18
C ILE A 742 -6.39 -30.29 -25.02
N PRO A 743 -7.32 -30.94 -25.74
CA PRO A 743 -7.01 -32.08 -26.60
C PRO A 743 -6.01 -31.74 -27.72
N ALA A 744 -5.13 -32.67 -28.04
CA ALA A 744 -4.15 -32.50 -29.13
C ALA A 744 -4.78 -32.27 -30.52
N SER A 745 -6.01 -32.78 -30.73
CA SER A 745 -6.77 -32.61 -31.96
C SER A 745 -7.32 -31.20 -32.16
N GLN A 746 -7.41 -30.40 -31.09
CA GLN A 746 -7.92 -29.03 -31.18
C GLN A 746 -6.85 -28.11 -31.79
N PRO A 747 -7.13 -27.42 -32.91
CA PRO A 747 -6.17 -26.50 -33.51
C PRO A 747 -5.85 -25.32 -32.59
N LEU A 748 -4.69 -24.71 -32.78
CA LEU A 748 -4.35 -23.46 -32.11
C LEU A 748 -5.30 -22.34 -32.60
N PRO A 749 -5.68 -21.40 -31.73
CA PRO A 749 -6.48 -20.25 -32.13
C PRO A 749 -5.69 -19.34 -33.07
N SER A 750 -6.40 -18.59 -33.92
CA SER A 750 -5.78 -17.54 -34.74
C SER A 750 -5.18 -16.46 -33.83
N PRO A 751 -4.00 -15.90 -34.16
CA PRO A 751 -3.45 -14.77 -33.41
C PRO A 751 -4.40 -13.58 -33.48
N THR A 752 -4.90 -13.10 -32.34
CA THR A 752 -5.73 -11.88 -32.26
C THR A 752 -5.17 -10.94 -31.20
N SER A 753 -5.11 -9.65 -31.53
CA SER A 753 -4.73 -8.59 -30.58
C SER A 753 -5.88 -8.15 -29.68
N THR A 754 -7.09 -8.69 -29.89
CA THR A 754 -8.31 -8.30 -29.18
C THR A 754 -8.40 -9.03 -27.81
N PRO A 755 -8.80 -8.36 -26.73
CA PRO A 755 -9.06 -8.98 -25.43
C PRO A 755 -10.07 -10.14 -25.54
N LEU A 756 -9.86 -11.21 -24.76
CA LEU A 756 -10.65 -12.46 -24.87
C LEU A 756 -12.14 -12.24 -24.55
N ASP A 757 -12.43 -11.34 -23.61
CA ASP A 757 -13.77 -10.93 -23.20
C ASP A 757 -14.51 -10.07 -24.25
N ALA A 758 -13.79 -9.60 -25.28
CA ALA A 758 -14.34 -8.84 -26.40
C ALA A 758 -14.36 -9.62 -27.72
N LEU A 759 -13.84 -10.87 -27.73
CA LEU A 759 -13.84 -11.72 -28.93
C LEU A 759 -15.22 -12.29 -29.25
N SER A 760 -16.13 -12.37 -28.27
CA SER A 760 -17.47 -12.92 -28.48
C SER A 760 -18.57 -12.07 -27.86
N PRO A 761 -19.74 -11.98 -28.52
CA PRO A 761 -20.87 -11.20 -28.04
C PRO A 761 -21.63 -11.87 -26.87
N THR A 762 -21.46 -13.18 -26.66
CA THR A 762 -22.18 -13.93 -25.61
C THR A 762 -21.25 -14.49 -24.53
N PRO A 763 -21.72 -14.62 -23.27
CA PRO A 763 -20.94 -15.22 -22.18
C PRO A 763 -20.51 -16.67 -22.43
N GLU A 764 -21.37 -17.47 -23.08
CA GLU A 764 -21.10 -18.88 -23.37
C GLU A 764 -19.99 -19.05 -24.41
N GLU A 765 -19.97 -18.22 -25.46
CA GLU A 765 -18.88 -18.18 -26.44
C GLU A 765 -17.58 -17.62 -25.83
N SER A 766 -17.70 -16.62 -24.95
CA SER A 766 -16.57 -16.09 -24.19
C SER A 766 -15.90 -17.15 -23.30
N LEU A 767 -16.67 -18.13 -22.81
CA LEU A 767 -16.16 -19.24 -21.99
C LEU A 767 -15.28 -20.21 -22.79
N VAL A 768 -15.54 -20.39 -24.09
CA VAL A 768 -14.67 -21.14 -25.00
C VAL A 768 -13.31 -20.46 -25.13
N HIS A 769 -13.29 -19.12 -25.18
CA HIS A 769 -12.04 -18.36 -25.24
C HIS A 769 -11.19 -18.48 -23.97
N LEU A 770 -11.82 -18.59 -22.81
CA LEU A 770 -11.13 -18.85 -21.54
C LEU A 770 -10.46 -20.24 -21.51
N GLN A 771 -11.07 -21.26 -22.12
CA GLN A 771 -10.42 -22.58 -22.26
C GLN A 771 -9.18 -22.53 -23.16
N SER A 772 -9.18 -21.65 -24.16
CA SER A 772 -8.03 -21.42 -25.06
C SER A 772 -7.02 -20.40 -24.55
N GLU A 773 -7.20 -19.83 -23.35
CA GLU A 773 -6.32 -18.79 -22.81
C GLU A 773 -4.84 -19.25 -22.77
N LEU A 774 -4.59 -20.51 -22.45
CA LEU A 774 -3.26 -21.12 -22.51
C LEU A 774 -2.64 -21.02 -23.90
N ASP A 775 -3.39 -21.37 -24.95
CA ASP A 775 -2.86 -21.38 -26.31
C ASP A 775 -2.55 -19.95 -26.78
N TYR A 776 -3.39 -18.98 -26.42
CA TYR A 776 -3.09 -17.56 -26.65
C TYR A 776 -1.83 -17.12 -25.91
N GLU A 777 -1.66 -17.53 -24.65
CA GLU A 777 -0.44 -17.25 -23.89
C GLU A 777 0.80 -17.86 -24.58
N ILE A 778 0.74 -19.13 -25.01
CA ILE A 778 1.83 -19.79 -25.73
C ILE A 778 2.18 -19.06 -27.04
N LEU A 779 1.17 -18.63 -27.81
CA LEU A 779 1.38 -17.89 -29.06
C LEU A 779 2.02 -16.51 -28.80
N GLU A 780 1.60 -15.80 -27.76
CA GLU A 780 2.20 -14.52 -27.37
C GLU A 780 3.62 -14.71 -26.84
N ILE A 781 3.88 -15.77 -26.05
CA ILE A 781 5.23 -16.18 -25.65
C ILE A 781 6.12 -16.37 -26.89
N ARG A 782 5.63 -17.05 -27.93
CA ARG A 782 6.37 -17.22 -29.18
C ARG A 782 6.66 -15.89 -29.88
N ARG A 783 5.69 -14.98 -29.91
CA ARG A 783 5.86 -13.67 -30.55
C ARG A 783 6.95 -12.85 -29.87
N VAL A 784 6.90 -12.76 -28.54
CA VAL A 784 7.82 -11.88 -27.78
C VAL A 784 9.19 -12.49 -27.55
N LEU A 785 9.35 -13.81 -27.60
CA LEU A 785 10.67 -14.45 -27.50
C LEU A 785 11.47 -14.20 -28.78
N ARG A 786 12.75 -13.89 -28.65
CA ARG A 786 13.68 -13.94 -29.79
C ARG A 786 13.92 -15.38 -30.23
N VAL A 787 14.36 -15.58 -31.48
CA VAL A 787 14.83 -16.88 -31.96
C VAL A 787 15.97 -17.39 -31.04
N GLY A 788 15.90 -18.67 -30.63
CA GLY A 788 16.78 -19.26 -29.61
C GLY A 788 16.44 -18.85 -28.16
N GLY A 789 15.42 -18.02 -27.97
CA GLY A 789 14.83 -17.71 -26.67
C GLY A 789 14.09 -18.91 -26.08
N HIS A 790 13.91 -18.91 -24.77
CA HIS A 790 13.36 -20.06 -24.05
C HIS A 790 12.14 -19.69 -23.21
N ALA A 791 11.04 -20.44 -23.37
CA ALA A 791 9.97 -20.52 -22.38
C ALA A 791 10.25 -21.70 -21.44
N VAL A 792 9.99 -21.51 -20.15
CA VAL A 792 10.42 -22.43 -19.09
C VAL A 792 9.33 -22.55 -18.04
N TRP A 793 9.03 -23.79 -17.65
CA TRP A 793 8.04 -24.11 -16.63
C TRP A 793 8.46 -25.33 -15.81
N ARG A 794 7.86 -25.48 -14.64
CA ARG A 794 7.94 -26.67 -13.79
C ARG A 794 6.54 -27.26 -13.66
N SER A 795 6.44 -28.58 -13.55
CA SER A 795 5.15 -29.26 -13.47
C SER A 795 5.09 -30.27 -12.33
N ALA A 796 3.91 -30.39 -11.73
CA ALA A 796 3.58 -31.47 -10.82
C ALA A 796 3.48 -32.84 -11.51
N ALA A 797 3.32 -32.88 -12.84
CA ALA A 797 3.43 -34.08 -13.65
C ALA A 797 4.87 -34.31 -14.16
N LYS A 798 5.25 -35.56 -14.41
CA LYS A 798 6.50 -35.93 -15.09
C LYS A 798 6.49 -35.54 -16.56
N ARG A 799 5.34 -35.71 -17.23
CA ARG A 799 5.12 -35.37 -18.65
C ARG A 799 3.77 -34.64 -18.81
N PRO A 800 3.72 -33.32 -18.59
CA PRO A 800 2.48 -32.56 -18.70
C PRO A 800 1.90 -32.54 -20.11
N TRP A 801 0.56 -32.48 -20.20
CA TRP A 801 -0.19 -32.53 -21.46
C TRP A 801 0.10 -31.34 -22.39
N TYR A 802 0.41 -30.17 -21.83
CA TYR A 802 0.62 -28.93 -22.58
C TYR A 802 1.97 -28.87 -23.32
N ILE A 803 2.87 -29.86 -23.16
CA ILE A 803 4.06 -30.02 -24.02
C ILE A 803 3.67 -30.04 -25.49
N GLN A 804 2.58 -30.75 -25.81
CA GLN A 804 2.09 -30.87 -27.18
C GLN A 804 1.59 -29.53 -27.73
N ARG A 805 1.02 -28.66 -26.87
CA ARG A 805 0.56 -27.32 -27.28
C ARG A 805 1.74 -26.43 -27.68
N TYR A 806 2.84 -26.45 -26.90
CA TYR A 806 4.08 -25.76 -27.27
C TYR A 806 4.68 -26.32 -28.58
N GLN A 807 4.66 -27.64 -28.79
CA GLN A 807 5.13 -28.24 -30.04
C GLN A 807 4.27 -27.82 -31.24
N LEU A 808 2.94 -27.79 -31.09
CA LEU A 808 2.02 -27.30 -32.13
C LEU A 808 2.27 -25.82 -32.46
N ALA A 809 2.67 -25.02 -31.47
CA ALA A 809 3.06 -23.63 -31.67
C ALA A 809 4.46 -23.48 -32.28
N GLY A 810 5.15 -24.57 -32.65
CA GLY A 810 6.44 -24.54 -33.33
C GLY A 810 7.64 -24.37 -32.41
N PHE A 811 7.52 -24.73 -31.13
CA PHE A 811 8.66 -24.81 -30.22
C PHE A 811 9.34 -26.18 -30.25
N LYS A 812 10.65 -26.18 -30.02
CA LYS A 812 11.39 -27.40 -29.64
C LYS A 812 11.29 -27.58 -28.13
N VAL A 813 10.58 -28.61 -27.67
CA VAL A 813 10.35 -28.85 -26.23
C VAL A 813 11.22 -30.01 -25.74
N GLU A 814 11.97 -29.78 -24.66
CA GLU A 814 12.87 -30.76 -24.07
C GLU A 814 12.79 -30.72 -22.53
N PRO A 815 12.88 -31.87 -21.85
CA PRO A 815 12.99 -31.90 -20.41
C PRO A 815 14.40 -31.44 -20.00
N ILE A 816 14.45 -30.53 -19.03
CA ILE A 816 15.68 -30.16 -18.33
C ILE A 816 15.96 -31.17 -17.21
N ASP A 817 14.92 -31.61 -16.52
CA ASP A 817 14.99 -32.61 -15.45
C ASP A 817 13.63 -33.29 -15.25
N ILE A 818 13.63 -34.59 -14.96
CA ILE A 818 12.43 -35.35 -14.60
C ILE A 818 12.78 -36.17 -13.38
N ARG A 819 11.91 -36.13 -12.37
CA ARG A 819 12.08 -36.89 -11.15
C ARG A 819 11.95 -38.38 -11.41
N GLU A 820 13.07 -39.08 -11.31
CA GLU A 820 13.17 -40.53 -11.48
C GLU A 820 13.95 -41.16 -10.33
N ASN A 821 13.70 -42.46 -10.07
CA ASN A 821 14.48 -43.29 -9.15
C ASN A 821 14.64 -42.75 -7.72
N GLY A 822 13.68 -41.95 -7.23
CA GLY A 822 13.74 -41.36 -5.89
C GLY A 822 14.79 -40.26 -5.72
N ALA A 823 15.43 -39.79 -6.79
CA ALA A 823 16.29 -38.61 -6.76
C ALA A 823 15.45 -37.33 -6.88
N GLY A 824 15.80 -36.29 -6.14
CA GLY A 824 15.16 -34.97 -6.28
C GLY A 824 15.83 -34.11 -7.35
N ILE A 825 15.08 -33.18 -7.94
CA ILE A 825 15.55 -32.34 -9.06
C ILE A 825 16.20 -31.01 -8.61
N CYS A 826 15.95 -30.58 -7.37
CA CYS A 826 16.52 -29.38 -6.77
C CYS A 826 16.31 -29.37 -5.24
N LYS A 827 16.83 -28.34 -4.53
CA LYS A 827 16.71 -28.22 -3.07
C LYS A 827 15.26 -28.04 -2.59
N VAL A 828 14.37 -27.58 -3.46
CA VAL A 828 12.94 -27.46 -3.17
C VAL A 828 12.19 -28.77 -3.47
N ASN A 829 12.53 -29.42 -4.58
CA ASN A 829 11.94 -30.68 -5.04
C ASN A 829 10.40 -30.71 -4.96
N MET A 830 9.71 -29.60 -5.23
CA MET A 830 8.23 -29.58 -5.21
C MET A 830 7.63 -30.18 -6.49
N TYR A 831 8.33 -30.03 -7.62
CA TYR A 831 7.83 -30.39 -8.95
C TYR A 831 8.41 -31.71 -9.47
N ALA A 832 7.60 -32.49 -10.18
CA ALA A 832 8.00 -33.77 -10.74
C ALA A 832 8.84 -33.62 -12.01
N SER A 833 8.76 -32.47 -12.71
CA SER A 833 9.58 -32.19 -13.89
C SER A 833 9.86 -30.71 -14.09
N PHE A 834 10.90 -30.43 -14.88
CA PHE A 834 11.36 -29.12 -15.29
C PHE A 834 11.64 -29.12 -16.79
N TRP A 835 11.05 -28.20 -17.54
CA TRP A 835 11.04 -28.22 -19.01
C TRP A 835 11.43 -26.89 -19.61
N ARG A 836 11.95 -26.94 -20.85
CA ARG A 836 12.16 -25.77 -21.71
C ARG A 836 11.52 -25.97 -23.07
N ALA A 837 11.01 -24.89 -23.64
CA ALA A 837 10.60 -24.75 -25.02
C ALA A 837 11.45 -23.67 -25.69
N GLU A 838 12.23 -24.05 -26.69
CA GLU A 838 13.07 -23.15 -27.48
C GLU A 838 12.33 -22.68 -28.73
N LYS A 839 12.32 -21.35 -28.96
CA LYS A 839 11.75 -20.77 -30.18
C LYS A 839 12.68 -21.04 -31.35
N LEU A 840 12.22 -21.86 -32.29
CA LEU A 840 12.86 -22.08 -33.58
C LEU A 840 12.53 -20.96 -34.57
N VAL A 841 13.40 -20.82 -35.59
CA VAL A 841 13.27 -19.88 -36.72
C VAL A 841 11.90 -19.98 -37.37
#